data_AF-A0A8J6R4K9-F1
#
_entry.id   AF-A0A8J6R4K9-F1
#
_cell.length_a   1.000
_cell.length_b   1.000
_cell.length_c   1.000
_cell.angle_alpha   90.00
_cell.angle_beta   90.00
_cell.angle_gamma   90.00
#
_symmetry.space_group_name_H-M   'P 1'
#
loop_
_entity.id
_entity.type
_entity.pdbx_description
1 polymer ?
#
loop_
_entity_poly.entity_id
_entity_poly.type
_entity_poly.pdbx_seq_one_letter_code
_entity_poly.pdbx_strand_id
1 'polypeptide(L)'
;MSHVQYAALRQTLPAPTIAAVSGGNLSGSGTIELTYQGRNRAGWNLPTALQSVSYTAGQRISITIPATARAAGEDIHEWTISIAATPGTANSIRQIAIVQAYDSDQITPRSLPATIYLDEPEHIVVGTGQQVATLAALPVSDALINGMVREVLNIGDSTGRILEYRAESIATADSDTVFPAAIGRWHAIQGFSTYITDTLAAGGCDRALSALDLDKVIAPPPYAVDGSTGTAVRYWFFGSRTGGGPATAEGTRVGLLVYDGGVERSAQFDGLLKYRFTGYVDPSDGTIDTSGMTVGAEQTYTYGKAGSHVLEKDLPSGEAAEFAVAPDFSLAEAADLVQGAKISVKLRAYTQAGSVNPLPGFFGNAIAPEGDRLRVVPDGSGVKVLSGAAAVGTLAFPVVGEQQVVGLAENTAGQFVHVNGNSIAYVDDGAPGQQEAIRAKVSTAAGRSAAGAASSYAVVGAGDTLTVTVNHGRVVRSDYPEPSGATSVLAGSSDGTFTPPQMAVYLERQSDGELWEYLFPVTDTATQEVTIASLASADAMPASIPVAPSANYSLFAPGDASLASPAGTSDLTAGSYRVRFAYVYDGGQVTAIQHEPESPVGDWLREVDVTLAELAAGAGAGGTQLLYRLSSATTAPPGAAEVSFNDPVPGDAFEIYVSTTAQNGIDATSFLEQLQPAAKVLIANRFDNGGHVFYDVDFVSEEAGYYAIAVSAISSSGMLSSDVVVGFVFAGTPGATGPAGPTGATGAIGPAGPPGATGPQGDPGAGINPRGAYNGSTAYAVADSVSYLGSSYIAIAPTTGNLPTNTSFWQLLAEAGEDGADGATGSVSSASTIILAEQGSTPSTPASGNVTFYAKTDNFLHFLDDLGNERRIPYTNIQINFQTNNYVLALTDEYKLVTLSSAGVITLTVPTNATVAFPVGTQIVIRQGGAGQISVIAASGVIIQSKSSYLKLSGQYSAATLVKIDTNTWWLFGDLAA
;
A
#
# COMPACT_ATOMS: atom_id res chain seq x y z
N MET A 1 10.90 2.37 18.79
CA MET A 1 11.16 3.66 18.10
C MET A 1 12.42 3.45 17.29
N SER A 2 12.37 3.67 15.97
CA SER A 2 13.52 3.52 15.08
C SER A 2 14.66 4.45 15.49
N HIS A 3 15.90 3.95 15.52
CA HIS A 3 17.09 4.74 15.81
C HIS A 3 17.86 5.00 14.52
N VAL A 4 18.17 6.28 14.24
CA VAL A 4 18.86 6.69 13.02
C VAL A 4 20.05 7.56 13.34
N GLN A 5 21.15 7.29 12.66
CA GLN A 5 22.42 7.97 12.84
C GLN A 5 23.21 8.03 11.53
N TYR A 6 24.27 8.85 11.51
CA TYR A 6 25.31 8.69 10.49
C TYR A 6 25.94 7.31 10.62
N ALA A 7 26.44 6.76 9.51
CA ALA A 7 27.24 5.54 9.56
C ALA A 7 28.36 5.69 10.61
N ALA A 8 28.37 4.81 11.61
CA ALA A 8 29.28 4.92 12.73
C ALA A 8 30.58 4.18 12.44
N LEU A 9 31.47 4.20 13.43
CA LEU A 9 32.64 3.33 13.46
C LEU A 9 32.37 2.21 14.45
N ARG A 10 33.03 1.07 14.24
CA ARG A 10 33.06 0.04 15.26
C ARG A 10 33.65 0.59 16.57
N GLN A 11 33.29 -0.05 17.68
CA GLN A 11 33.57 0.46 19.02
C GLN A 11 35.06 0.80 19.23
N THR A 12 35.97 -0.04 18.74
CA THR A 12 37.43 0.15 18.81
C THR A 12 38.07 -0.27 17.49
N LEU A 13 38.98 0.54 16.95
CA LEU A 13 39.66 0.20 15.68
C LEU A 13 40.81 -0.82 15.89
N PRO A 14 41.31 -1.48 14.81
CA PRO A 14 42.47 -2.38 14.88
C PRO A 14 43.81 -1.67 15.09
N ALA A 15 44.48 -1.95 16.22
CA ALA A 15 45.75 -1.36 16.67
C ALA A 15 46.73 -0.95 15.54
N PRO A 16 47.36 0.25 15.60
CA PRO A 16 48.35 0.62 14.60
C PRO A 16 49.68 -0.07 14.91
N THR A 17 50.59 -0.06 13.95
CA THR A 17 51.98 -0.47 14.20
C THR A 17 52.81 0.76 14.55
N ILE A 18 53.40 0.79 15.74
CA ILE A 18 54.21 1.91 16.23
C ILE A 18 55.65 1.45 16.45
N ALA A 19 56.62 2.19 15.93
CA ALA A 19 58.04 1.89 16.12
C ALA A 19 58.90 3.15 16.14
N ALA A 20 60.01 3.10 16.88
CA ALA A 20 61.09 4.08 16.75
C ALA A 20 62.04 3.63 15.65
N VAL A 21 62.25 4.47 14.63
CA VAL A 21 63.11 4.18 13.48
C VAL A 21 64.16 5.28 13.29
N SER A 22 65.25 4.98 12.59
CA SER A 22 66.30 5.98 12.31
C SER A 22 65.85 7.05 11.30
N GLY A 23 66.57 8.17 11.27
CA GLY A 23 66.42 9.23 10.28
C GLY A 23 65.46 10.35 10.68
N GLY A 24 65.30 10.61 11.99
CA GLY A 24 64.54 11.73 12.52
C GLY A 24 65.40 12.73 13.27
N ASN A 25 64.76 13.75 13.83
CA ASN A 25 65.39 14.87 14.54
C ASN A 25 65.01 14.92 16.03
N LEU A 26 64.40 13.85 16.58
CA LEU A 26 64.04 13.80 18.00
C LEU A 26 65.29 14.01 18.88
N SER A 27 65.18 14.93 19.81
CA SER A 27 66.22 15.27 20.78
C SER A 27 66.09 14.42 22.04
N GLY A 28 67.19 13.83 22.51
CA GLY A 28 67.22 13.06 23.76
C GLY A 28 66.68 11.63 23.64
N SER A 29 66.38 10.99 24.78
CA SER A 29 65.83 9.62 24.83
C SER A 29 64.70 9.55 25.84
N GLY A 30 63.67 8.78 25.55
CA GLY A 30 62.53 8.62 26.44
C GLY A 30 61.57 7.53 25.99
N THR A 31 60.49 7.35 26.76
CA THR A 31 59.37 6.45 26.42
C THR A 31 58.10 7.28 26.39
N ILE A 32 57.34 7.16 25.32
CA ILE A 32 56.01 7.77 25.17
C ILE A 32 54.97 6.67 24.98
N GLU A 33 53.71 6.98 25.28
CA GLU A 33 52.59 6.07 25.08
C GLU A 33 51.56 6.69 24.16
N LEU A 34 51.28 6.01 23.07
CA LEU A 34 50.42 6.48 22.00
C LEU A 34 49.15 5.65 21.93
N THR A 35 48.06 6.30 21.54
CA THR A 35 46.79 5.68 21.14
C THR A 35 46.30 6.34 19.86
N TYR A 36 45.34 5.71 19.22
CA TYR A 36 44.64 6.31 18.09
C TYR A 36 43.15 6.03 18.16
N GLN A 37 42.37 6.95 17.58
CA GLN A 37 40.92 6.89 17.46
C GLN A 37 40.53 7.21 16.02
N GLY A 38 39.42 6.66 15.56
CA GLY A 38 38.74 7.14 14.36
C GLY A 38 37.68 8.15 14.72
N ARG A 39 37.40 9.07 13.80
CA ARG A 39 36.28 9.99 13.90
C ARG A 39 35.39 9.87 12.67
N ASN A 40 34.09 9.74 12.88
CA ASN A 40 33.08 9.91 11.84
C ASN A 40 32.52 11.33 11.88
N ARG A 41 31.40 11.55 11.18
CA ARG A 41 30.72 12.85 11.19
C ARG A 41 30.23 13.28 12.58
N ALA A 42 29.84 12.33 13.43
CA ALA A 42 29.25 12.60 14.73
C ALA A 42 30.27 12.78 15.86
N GLY A 43 31.37 12.04 15.84
CA GLY A 43 32.34 12.00 16.93
C GLY A 43 33.36 10.88 16.80
N TRP A 44 33.98 10.52 17.93
CA TRP A 44 35.06 9.54 18.00
C TRP A 44 34.57 8.16 18.41
N ASN A 45 35.33 7.12 18.08
CA ASN A 45 35.19 5.81 18.71
C ASN A 45 36.12 5.68 19.94
N LEU A 46 36.11 4.53 20.61
CA LEU A 46 36.97 4.34 21.78
C LEU A 46 38.45 4.33 21.36
N PRO A 47 39.34 4.93 22.18
CA PRO A 47 40.78 4.86 21.95
C PRO A 47 41.27 3.43 22.05
N THR A 48 42.19 3.05 21.18
CA THR A 48 42.87 1.76 21.33
C THR A 48 43.73 1.73 22.58
N ALA A 49 44.13 0.53 22.99
CA ALA A 49 45.07 0.37 24.10
C ALA A 49 46.33 1.23 23.88
N LEU A 50 46.82 1.86 24.96
CA LEU A 50 48.06 2.62 24.95
C LEU A 50 49.23 1.69 24.56
N GLN A 51 50.04 2.14 23.60
CA GLN A 51 51.23 1.44 23.15
C GLN A 51 52.47 2.25 23.50
N SER A 52 53.36 1.66 24.29
CA SER A 52 54.62 2.29 24.67
C SER A 52 55.65 2.17 23.53
N VAL A 53 56.34 3.26 23.22
CA VAL A 53 57.48 3.30 22.30
C VAL A 53 58.64 4.05 22.93
N SER A 54 59.80 3.40 22.97
CA SER A 54 61.04 3.98 23.46
C SER A 54 61.87 4.49 22.29
N TYR A 55 62.43 5.69 22.42
CA TYR A 55 63.25 6.33 21.40
C TYR A 55 64.54 6.92 21.98
N THR A 56 65.48 7.18 21.09
CA THR A 56 66.79 7.79 21.34
C THR A 56 67.04 8.91 20.34
N ALA A 57 68.09 9.71 20.58
CA ALA A 57 68.35 10.91 19.79
C ALA A 57 68.64 10.56 18.32
N GLY A 58 68.07 11.32 17.38
CA GLY A 58 68.20 11.07 15.94
C GLY A 58 67.26 9.99 15.38
N GLN A 59 66.33 9.48 16.20
CA GLN A 59 65.22 8.66 15.75
C GLN A 59 63.99 9.51 15.42
N ARG A 60 63.00 8.86 14.80
CA ARG A 60 61.62 9.33 14.60
C ARG A 60 60.67 8.22 15.01
N ILE A 61 59.42 8.57 15.30
CA ILE A 61 58.37 7.57 15.57
C ILE A 61 57.58 7.33 14.29
N SER A 62 57.57 6.11 13.78
CA SER A 62 56.69 5.69 12.68
C SER A 62 55.39 5.12 13.24
N ILE A 63 54.25 5.59 12.72
CA ILE A 63 52.91 5.09 13.07
C ILE A 63 52.23 4.66 11.79
N THR A 64 51.99 3.36 11.63
CA THR A 64 51.33 2.79 10.45
C THR A 64 49.90 2.41 10.78
N ILE A 65 48.96 3.08 10.12
CA ILE A 65 47.54 2.77 10.13
C ILE A 65 47.31 1.53 9.24
N PRO A 66 46.74 0.44 9.76
CA PRO A 66 46.59 -0.79 9.01
C PRO A 66 45.51 -0.70 7.93
N ALA A 67 45.58 -1.55 6.91
CA ALA A 67 44.55 -1.65 5.87
C ALA A 67 43.14 -1.92 6.43
N THR A 68 43.05 -2.62 7.56
CA THR A 68 41.79 -2.96 8.24
C THR A 68 41.22 -1.82 9.09
N ALA A 69 41.88 -0.65 9.16
CA ALA A 69 41.40 0.52 9.90
C ALA A 69 40.19 1.22 9.25
N ARG A 70 39.69 0.68 8.13
CA ARG A 70 38.45 1.05 7.46
C ARG A 70 37.71 -0.22 7.04
N ALA A 71 36.51 -0.43 7.56
CA ALA A 71 35.59 -1.44 7.07
C ALA A 71 34.58 -0.84 6.08
N ALA A 72 33.92 -1.71 5.30
CA ALA A 72 33.05 -1.28 4.20
C ALA A 72 31.87 -0.44 4.70
N GLY A 73 31.23 -0.78 5.82
CA GLY A 73 30.08 -0.07 6.41
C GLY A 73 30.42 1.20 7.18
N GLU A 74 31.70 1.54 7.37
CA GLU A 74 32.12 2.67 8.22
C GLU A 74 32.21 3.99 7.42
N ASP A 75 31.87 5.12 8.04
CA ASP A 75 32.12 6.48 7.49
C ASP A 75 33.21 7.20 8.29
N ILE A 76 34.46 6.80 8.05
CA ILE A 76 35.63 7.40 8.71
C ILE A 76 36.13 8.63 7.96
N HIS A 77 36.29 9.75 8.66
CA HIS A 77 36.77 11.02 8.10
C HIS A 77 38.20 11.35 8.51
N GLU A 78 38.58 10.97 9.73
CA GLU A 78 39.94 11.19 10.21
C GLU A 78 40.36 10.14 11.25
N TRP A 79 41.66 9.87 11.31
CA TRP A 79 42.29 9.15 12.40
C TRP A 79 43.08 10.13 13.27
N THR A 80 42.66 10.25 14.52
CA THR A 80 43.34 11.07 15.53
C THR A 80 44.37 10.24 16.25
N ILE A 81 45.60 10.75 16.33
CA ILE A 81 46.70 10.15 17.09
C ILE A 81 46.94 11.01 18.32
N SER A 82 46.97 10.34 19.46
CA SER A 82 47.06 10.97 20.76
C SER A 82 48.14 10.33 21.61
N ILE A 83 48.72 11.13 22.49
CA ILE A 83 49.75 10.72 23.44
C ILE A 83 49.21 10.86 24.85
N ALA A 84 49.54 9.93 25.75
CA ALA A 84 49.14 10.03 27.15
C ALA A 84 49.93 11.15 27.85
N ALA A 85 49.25 12.16 28.41
CA ALA A 85 49.91 13.21 29.19
C ALA A 85 50.45 12.67 30.52
N THR A 86 49.79 11.66 31.08
CA THR A 86 50.24 10.89 32.23
C THR A 86 50.39 9.43 31.80
N PRO A 87 51.61 8.86 31.82
CA PRO A 87 51.82 7.46 31.47
C PRO A 87 50.86 6.50 32.21
N GLY A 88 50.37 5.49 31.50
CA GLY A 88 49.41 4.49 31.96
C GLY A 88 47.96 4.98 32.05
N THR A 89 47.68 6.25 31.74
CA THR A 89 46.37 6.86 32.02
C THR A 89 45.63 7.23 30.73
N ALA A 90 44.70 6.39 30.28
CA ALA A 90 43.98 6.58 29.02
C ALA A 90 43.13 7.87 28.94
N ASN A 91 42.55 8.34 30.04
CA ASN A 91 41.79 9.60 30.06
C ASN A 91 42.68 10.86 30.04
N SER A 92 44.01 10.70 30.12
CA SER A 92 44.99 11.80 30.06
C SER A 92 45.45 12.11 28.64
N ILE A 93 44.93 11.43 27.63
CA ILE A 93 45.41 11.57 26.25
C ILE A 93 45.25 13.00 25.72
N ARG A 94 46.17 13.39 24.84
CA ARG A 94 46.26 14.68 24.17
C ARG A 94 46.48 14.43 22.70
N GLN A 95 45.67 15.04 21.84
CA GLN A 95 45.86 14.98 20.40
C GLN A 95 47.19 15.61 20.00
N ILE A 96 47.92 14.92 19.11
CA ILE A 96 49.20 15.41 18.55
C ILE A 96 49.27 15.36 17.02
N ALA A 97 48.46 14.51 16.38
CA ALA A 97 48.39 14.46 14.93
C ALA A 97 47.02 13.95 14.45
N ILE A 98 46.67 14.31 13.22
CA ILE A 98 45.50 13.83 12.49
C ILE A 98 45.94 13.35 11.11
N VAL A 99 45.47 12.17 10.74
CA VAL A 99 45.55 11.64 9.38
C VAL A 99 44.17 11.73 8.75
N GLN A 100 44.04 12.50 7.67
CA GLN A 100 42.79 12.58 6.90
C GLN A 100 42.48 11.23 6.25
N ALA A 101 41.22 10.81 6.31
CA ALA A 101 40.76 9.56 5.72
C ALA A 101 40.47 9.70 4.21
N TYR A 102 40.22 10.92 3.75
CA TYR A 102 40.06 11.24 2.33
C TYR A 102 41.25 12.06 1.86
N ASP A 103 41.47 12.09 0.55
CA ASP A 103 42.36 13.06 -0.07
C ASP A 103 41.74 14.46 0.02
N SER A 104 42.47 15.47 -0.45
CA SER A 104 42.05 16.88 -0.34
C SER A 104 40.73 17.19 -1.05
N ASP A 105 40.26 16.30 -1.93
CA ASP A 105 38.98 16.39 -2.61
C ASP A 105 37.78 16.01 -1.73
N GLN A 106 38.01 15.38 -0.56
CA GLN A 106 36.99 14.85 0.35
C GLN A 106 36.07 13.80 -0.30
N ILE A 107 36.51 13.18 -1.40
CA ILE A 107 35.76 12.20 -2.19
C ILE A 107 36.57 10.91 -2.30
N THR A 108 37.85 11.01 -2.64
CA THR A 108 38.73 9.86 -2.85
C THR A 108 39.25 9.36 -1.51
N PRO A 109 38.92 8.13 -1.08
CA PRO A 109 39.43 7.61 0.17
C PRO A 109 40.94 7.41 0.09
N ARG A 110 41.67 7.90 1.09
CA ARG A 110 43.12 7.69 1.21
C ARG A 110 43.44 6.19 1.23
N SER A 111 44.48 5.82 0.49
CA SER A 111 44.99 4.44 0.43
C SER A 111 45.58 4.00 1.77
N LEU A 112 45.28 2.77 2.18
CA LEU A 112 45.84 2.13 3.37
C LEU A 112 46.64 0.88 2.98
N PRO A 113 47.69 0.49 3.74
CA PRO A 113 48.16 1.12 4.98
C PRO A 113 48.84 2.47 4.74
N ALA A 114 48.70 3.39 5.69
CA ALA A 114 49.30 4.72 5.64
C ALA A 114 50.24 4.92 6.83
N THR A 115 51.47 5.38 6.58
CA THR A 115 52.45 5.65 7.64
C THR A 115 52.66 7.14 7.80
N ILE A 116 52.64 7.61 9.04
CA ILE A 116 53.11 8.96 9.40
C ILE A 116 54.35 8.88 10.27
N TYR A 117 55.12 9.96 10.26
CA TYR A 117 56.34 10.08 11.05
C TYR A 117 56.23 11.27 12.02
N LEU A 118 56.65 11.05 13.27
CA LEU A 118 56.90 12.10 14.25
C LEU A 118 58.41 12.36 14.27
N ASP A 119 58.85 13.30 13.44
CA ASP A 119 60.28 13.56 13.22
C ASP A 119 60.90 14.58 14.17
N GLU A 120 60.14 15.61 14.58
CA GLU A 120 60.64 16.73 15.39
C GLU A 120 60.25 16.62 16.87
N PRO A 121 61.07 17.17 17.80
CA PRO A 121 60.75 17.19 19.23
C PRO A 121 59.37 17.78 19.54
N GLU A 122 58.94 18.76 18.75
CA GLU A 122 57.63 19.42 18.82
C GLU A 122 56.46 18.46 18.56
N HIS A 123 56.68 17.31 17.91
CA HIS A 123 55.60 16.35 17.61
C HIS A 123 55.20 15.50 18.82
N ILE A 124 56.04 15.43 19.86
CA ILE A 124 55.85 14.54 21.03
C ILE A 124 55.69 15.31 22.35
N VAL A 125 55.48 16.62 22.30
CA VAL A 125 55.26 17.44 23.50
C VAL A 125 53.90 17.17 24.14
N VAL A 126 53.87 17.13 25.48
CA VAL A 126 52.65 16.88 26.28
C VAL A 126 52.58 17.79 27.50
N GLY A 127 51.37 17.94 28.05
CA GLY A 127 51.14 18.70 29.28
C GLY A 127 51.48 20.18 29.10
N THR A 128 52.25 20.76 30.02
CA THR A 128 52.69 22.16 29.94
C THR A 128 53.60 22.43 28.73
N GLY A 129 54.21 21.39 28.13
CA GLY A 129 54.99 21.51 26.90
C GLY A 129 54.17 21.88 25.66
N GLN A 130 52.83 21.78 25.72
CA GLN A 130 51.93 22.22 24.64
C GLN A 130 51.56 23.71 24.73
N GLN A 131 52.00 24.42 25.78
CA GLN A 131 51.72 25.84 25.97
C GLN A 131 52.75 26.72 25.27
N VAL A 132 52.29 27.73 24.54
CA VAL A 132 53.10 28.78 23.95
C VAL A 132 52.62 30.15 24.43
N ALA A 133 53.55 31.09 24.63
CA ALA A 133 53.22 32.37 25.24
C ALA A 133 52.34 33.25 24.34
N THR A 134 52.58 33.23 23.02
CA THR A 134 51.90 34.09 22.03
C THR A 134 51.74 33.37 20.70
N LEU A 135 50.93 33.90 19.79
CA LEU A 135 50.76 33.38 18.43
C LEU A 135 52.09 33.27 17.66
N ALA A 136 53.04 34.18 17.91
CA ALA A 136 54.35 34.18 17.25
C ALA A 136 55.26 33.02 17.72
N ALA A 137 54.91 32.36 18.82
CA ALA A 137 55.65 31.22 19.37
C ALA A 137 55.08 29.86 18.90
N LEU A 138 54.09 29.86 18.00
CA LEU A 138 53.58 28.63 17.39
C LEU A 138 54.66 27.98 16.49
N PRO A 139 54.68 26.64 16.39
CA PRO A 139 55.59 25.93 15.48
C PRO A 139 55.46 26.39 14.03
N VAL A 140 56.55 26.29 13.27
CA VAL A 140 56.64 26.68 11.85
C VAL A 140 57.44 25.63 11.06
N SER A 141 57.28 25.63 9.73
CA SER A 141 57.99 24.73 8.80
C SER A 141 57.93 23.25 9.22
N ASP A 142 59.07 22.57 9.34
CA ASP A 142 59.14 21.12 9.56
C ASP A 142 58.65 20.69 10.96
N ALA A 143 58.53 21.64 11.90
CA ALA A 143 57.94 21.41 13.21
C ALA A 143 56.40 21.40 13.20
N LEU A 144 55.77 21.59 12.02
CA LEU A 144 54.32 21.50 11.84
C LEU A 144 53.93 20.08 11.40
N ILE A 145 52.99 19.47 12.13
CA ILE A 145 52.32 18.23 11.71
C ILE A 145 50.80 18.42 11.77
N ASN A 146 50.09 17.94 10.75
CA ASN A 146 48.65 18.08 10.66
C ASN A 146 47.96 17.50 11.91
N GLY A 147 47.01 18.24 12.49
CA GLY A 147 46.30 17.88 13.70
C GLY A 147 47.04 18.18 15.00
N MET A 148 48.22 18.79 14.97
CA MET A 148 48.92 19.15 16.20
C MET A 148 48.16 20.22 16.99
N VAL A 149 48.17 20.10 18.32
CA VAL A 149 47.46 21.02 19.21
C VAL A 149 48.44 21.80 20.10
N ARG A 150 48.19 23.11 20.24
CA ARG A 150 48.90 24.03 21.15
C ARG A 150 47.93 24.92 21.92
N GLU A 151 48.22 25.21 23.17
CA GLU A 151 47.54 26.28 23.91
C GLU A 151 48.36 27.56 23.81
N VAL A 152 47.77 28.58 23.20
CA VAL A 152 48.34 29.93 23.16
C VAL A 152 47.79 30.69 24.35
N LEU A 153 48.65 31.06 25.30
CA LEU A 153 48.23 31.73 26.53
C LEU A 153 47.70 33.16 26.30
N ASN A 154 48.16 33.81 25.23
CA ASN A 154 47.73 35.14 24.83
C ASN A 154 47.66 35.26 23.30
N ILE A 155 46.45 35.40 22.76
CA ILE A 155 46.24 35.59 21.31
C ILE A 155 46.36 37.06 20.86
N GLY A 156 46.70 37.98 21.76
CA GLY A 156 46.80 39.41 21.50
C GLY A 156 45.73 40.25 22.20
N ASP A 157 44.72 39.61 22.80
CA ASP A 157 43.63 40.25 23.55
C ASP A 157 43.67 39.94 25.07
N SER A 158 44.77 39.34 25.56
CA SER A 158 44.93 38.82 26.93
C SER A 158 44.08 37.59 27.27
N THR A 159 43.52 36.92 26.27
CA THR A 159 42.84 35.63 26.43
C THR A 159 43.62 34.49 25.78
N GLY A 160 43.43 33.27 26.30
CA GLY A 160 44.04 32.06 25.77
C GLY A 160 43.15 31.33 24.77
N ARG A 161 43.74 30.59 23.84
CA ARG A 161 43.04 29.67 22.92
C ARG A 161 43.81 28.37 22.75
N ILE A 162 43.07 27.27 22.61
CA ILE A 162 43.63 25.98 22.17
C ILE A 162 43.46 25.93 20.66
N LEU A 163 44.57 25.76 19.94
CA LEU A 163 44.62 25.79 18.48
C LEU A 163 45.08 24.44 17.92
N GLU A 164 44.39 23.97 16.89
CA GLU A 164 44.73 22.81 16.07
C GLU A 164 45.28 23.27 14.72
N TYR A 165 46.43 22.74 14.32
CA TYR A 165 46.98 22.99 12.99
C TYR A 165 46.30 22.13 11.94
N ARG A 166 45.81 22.75 10.86
CA ARG A 166 45.21 22.08 9.70
C ARG A 166 45.99 22.42 8.45
N ALA A 167 46.78 21.48 7.96
CA ALA A 167 47.72 21.67 6.87
C ALA A 167 47.05 22.07 5.55
N GLU A 168 45.83 21.56 5.30
CA GLU A 168 45.07 21.79 4.07
C GLU A 168 44.03 22.91 4.19
N SER A 169 43.94 23.57 5.35
CA SER A 169 42.91 24.59 5.55
C SER A 169 43.19 25.87 4.76
N ILE A 170 42.19 26.33 4.02
CA ILE A 170 42.19 27.59 3.27
C ILE A 170 41.32 28.68 3.91
N ALA A 171 40.84 28.47 5.14
CA ALA A 171 39.95 29.40 5.83
C ALA A 171 40.58 30.79 5.98
N THR A 172 39.77 31.84 5.87
CA THR A 172 40.22 33.22 6.08
C THR A 172 40.52 33.43 7.57
N ALA A 173 41.67 34.03 7.89
CA ALA A 173 42.01 34.34 9.26
C ALA A 173 41.14 35.48 9.81
N ASP A 174 40.64 35.33 11.04
CA ASP A 174 39.65 36.24 11.63
C ASP A 174 40.02 36.70 13.06
N SER A 175 41.26 36.47 13.49
CA SER A 175 41.84 36.87 14.78
C SER A 175 41.19 36.29 16.04
N ASP A 176 40.21 35.38 15.91
CA ASP A 176 39.56 34.74 17.06
C ASP A 176 39.40 33.21 16.88
N THR A 177 38.96 32.77 15.70
CA THR A 177 38.69 31.34 15.42
C THR A 177 39.69 30.72 14.44
N VAL A 178 40.24 31.51 13.52
CA VAL A 178 41.21 31.09 12.51
C VAL A 178 42.43 32.02 12.52
N PHE A 179 43.61 31.43 12.67
CA PHE A 179 44.89 32.14 12.75
C PHE A 179 45.84 31.73 11.61
N PRO A 180 46.72 32.64 11.15
CA PRO A 180 47.62 32.37 10.03
C PRO A 180 48.71 31.34 10.37
N ALA A 181 49.12 30.59 9.35
CA ALA A 181 50.29 29.72 9.34
C ALA A 181 51.00 29.85 7.98
N ALA A 182 52.28 29.43 7.91
CA ALA A 182 53.04 29.48 6.65
C ALA A 182 52.41 28.61 5.55
N ILE A 183 51.86 27.47 5.93
CA ILE A 183 51.04 26.55 5.13
C ILE A 183 49.80 26.24 5.96
N GLY A 184 48.61 26.12 5.36
CA GLY A 184 47.38 25.83 6.09
C GLY A 184 46.91 26.94 7.05
N ARG A 185 46.23 26.55 8.13
CA ARG A 185 45.71 27.45 9.19
C ARG A 185 45.73 26.79 10.57
N TRP A 186 45.75 27.63 11.60
CA TRP A 186 45.47 27.23 12.98
C TRP A 186 44.00 27.52 13.31
N HIS A 187 43.28 26.53 13.83
CA HIS A 187 41.84 26.61 14.16
C HIS A 187 41.63 26.49 15.65
N ALA A 188 40.81 27.38 16.23
CA ALA A 188 40.42 27.28 17.63
C ALA A 188 39.55 26.03 17.88
N ILE A 189 39.88 25.26 18.91
CA ILE A 189 39.15 24.07 19.35
C ILE A 189 38.85 24.13 20.85
N GLN A 190 37.96 23.27 21.34
CA GLN A 190 37.46 23.33 22.73
C GLN A 190 38.36 22.64 23.76
N GLY A 191 39.27 21.76 23.34
CA GLY A 191 40.08 20.98 24.28
C GLY A 191 41.12 20.11 23.57
N PHE A 192 42.07 19.60 24.34
CA PHE A 192 43.14 18.74 23.83
C PHE A 192 42.75 17.26 23.69
N SER A 193 41.74 16.83 24.43
CA SER A 193 41.44 15.40 24.60
C SER A 193 40.27 15.00 23.71
N THR A 194 40.47 13.94 22.95
CA THR A 194 39.45 13.22 22.18
C THR A 194 38.91 12.00 22.95
N TYR A 195 39.27 11.86 24.23
CA TYR A 195 38.92 10.71 25.04
C TYR A 195 37.40 10.61 25.24
N ILE A 196 36.87 9.42 24.97
CA ILE A 196 35.50 9.04 25.29
C ILE A 196 35.49 7.68 25.98
N THR A 197 34.46 7.43 26.78
CA THR A 197 34.24 6.15 27.48
C THR A 197 33.13 5.31 26.86
N ASP A 198 32.31 5.92 26.01
CA ASP A 198 31.11 5.31 25.42
C ASP A 198 30.84 5.99 24.08
N THR A 199 30.69 5.19 23.02
CA THR A 199 30.39 5.67 21.66
C THR A 199 28.98 6.25 21.54
N LEU A 200 28.08 5.92 22.47
CA LEU A 200 26.71 6.44 22.56
C LEU A 200 26.62 7.78 23.33
N ALA A 201 27.65 8.14 24.08
CA ALA A 201 27.69 9.35 24.92
C ALA A 201 28.12 10.60 24.13
N ALA A 202 28.08 11.78 24.78
CA ALA A 202 28.51 13.03 24.16
C ALA A 202 29.97 12.93 23.65
N GLY A 203 30.18 13.29 22.38
CA GLY A 203 31.48 13.16 21.69
C GLY A 203 31.70 11.80 21.02
N GLY A 204 30.84 10.81 21.26
CA GLY A 204 30.89 9.49 20.60
C GLY A 204 30.38 9.48 19.16
N CYS A 205 30.83 8.50 18.38
CA CYS A 205 30.52 8.32 16.96
C CYS A 205 29.16 7.64 16.67
N ASP A 206 28.56 6.99 17.67
CA ASP A 206 27.39 6.12 17.56
C ASP A 206 26.19 6.81 18.22
N ARG A 207 25.80 7.96 17.66
CA ARG A 207 24.78 8.83 18.27
C ARG A 207 23.66 9.10 17.29
N ALA A 208 22.44 9.02 17.81
CA ALA A 208 21.24 9.41 17.07
C ALA A 208 21.35 10.85 16.56
N LEU A 209 20.92 11.10 15.32
CA LEU A 209 20.93 12.43 14.69
C LEU A 209 20.21 13.49 15.55
N SER A 210 19.14 13.10 16.25
CA SER A 210 18.37 13.99 17.13
C SER A 210 19.13 14.46 18.37
N ALA A 211 20.22 13.79 18.75
CA ALA A 211 21.05 14.15 19.89
C ALA A 211 22.30 14.95 19.48
N LEU A 212 22.51 15.17 18.18
CA LEU A 212 23.68 15.87 17.65
C LEU A 212 23.47 17.38 17.62
N ASP A 213 24.53 18.10 17.99
CA ASP A 213 24.67 19.51 17.70
C ASP A 213 25.23 19.63 16.28
N LEU A 214 24.38 20.02 15.33
CA LEU A 214 24.72 20.05 13.90
C LEU A 214 25.80 21.10 13.55
N ASP A 215 26.15 22.00 14.47
CA ASP A 215 27.26 22.92 14.29
C ASP A 215 28.61 22.32 14.68
N LYS A 216 28.60 21.15 15.33
CA LYS A 216 29.80 20.44 15.79
C LYS A 216 30.09 19.14 15.03
N VAL A 217 29.23 18.77 14.08
CA VAL A 217 29.46 17.61 13.19
C VAL A 217 30.35 18.01 12.01
N ILE A 218 31.05 17.04 11.42
CA ILE A 218 31.76 17.26 10.16
C ILE A 218 30.72 17.54 9.07
N ALA A 219 30.84 18.70 8.43
CA ALA A 219 29.87 19.15 7.43
C ALA A 219 29.75 18.13 6.28
N PRO A 220 28.53 17.93 5.73
CA PRO A 220 28.36 17.23 4.47
C PRO A 220 29.25 17.84 3.37
N PRO A 221 29.69 17.04 2.38
CA PRO A 221 30.45 17.55 1.25
C PRO A 221 29.66 18.67 0.54
N PRO A 222 30.35 19.68 -0.03
CA PRO A 222 29.68 20.63 -0.91
C PRO A 222 29.06 19.88 -2.09
N TYR A 223 27.88 20.32 -2.51
CA TYR A 223 27.17 19.77 -3.66
C TYR A 223 27.23 20.74 -4.83
N ALA A 224 27.38 20.21 -6.04
CA ALA A 224 27.30 21.00 -7.24
C ALA A 224 25.83 21.29 -7.54
N VAL A 225 25.43 22.57 -7.54
CA VAL A 225 24.08 23.00 -7.92
C VAL A 225 23.92 23.10 -9.45
N ASP A 226 24.58 22.19 -10.16
CA ASP A 226 24.62 22.11 -11.62
C ASP A 226 23.81 20.94 -12.19
N GLY A 227 23.08 20.21 -11.32
CA GLY A 227 22.29 19.04 -11.70
C GLY A 227 23.08 17.74 -11.82
N SER A 228 24.31 17.69 -11.30
CA SER A 228 25.06 16.44 -11.15
C SER A 228 24.86 15.82 -9.76
N THR A 229 24.88 14.48 -9.69
CA THR A 229 24.83 13.76 -8.40
C THR A 229 26.05 14.09 -7.56
N GLY A 230 25.81 14.67 -6.38
CA GLY A 230 26.84 15.01 -5.40
C GLY A 230 27.39 13.81 -4.62
N THR A 231 28.33 14.07 -3.72
CA THR A 231 28.91 13.04 -2.85
C THR A 231 27.90 12.56 -1.81
N ALA A 232 27.68 11.24 -1.76
CA ALA A 232 26.72 10.66 -0.84
C ALA A 232 27.16 10.71 0.64
N VAL A 233 26.20 10.95 1.52
CA VAL A 233 26.33 10.81 2.98
C VAL A 233 25.66 9.51 3.42
N ARG A 234 26.31 8.75 4.30
CA ARG A 234 25.83 7.42 4.73
C ARG A 234 25.10 7.48 6.06
N TYR A 235 23.98 6.78 6.14
CA TYR A 235 23.09 6.72 7.28
C TYR A 235 22.77 5.28 7.64
N TRP A 236 22.69 5.00 8.93
CA TRP A 236 22.27 3.71 9.47
C TRP A 236 20.88 3.82 10.07
N PHE A 237 20.02 2.87 9.70
CA PHE A 237 18.70 2.67 10.26
C PHE A 237 18.68 1.40 11.11
N PHE A 238 18.30 1.54 12.37
CA PHE A 238 18.09 0.41 13.28
C PHE A 238 16.61 0.21 13.55
N GLY A 239 16.16 -1.03 13.39
CA GLY A 239 14.91 -1.52 13.96
C GLY A 239 14.92 -1.50 15.48
N SER A 240 15.96 -2.11 16.05
CA SER A 240 16.31 -2.08 17.48
C SER A 240 17.82 -1.96 17.63
N ARG A 241 18.30 -0.92 18.31
CA ARG A 241 19.75 -0.70 18.52
C ARG A 241 20.35 -1.63 19.56
N THR A 242 19.62 -1.90 20.65
CA THR A 242 20.04 -2.82 21.72
C THR A 242 19.66 -4.24 21.32
N GLY A 243 20.64 -5.15 21.24
CA GLY A 243 20.52 -6.54 20.74
C GLY A 243 19.62 -7.50 21.53
N GLY A 244 18.36 -7.13 21.78
CA GLY A 244 17.35 -7.95 22.46
C GLY A 244 15.91 -7.59 22.09
N GLY A 245 15.71 -6.75 21.05
CA GLY A 245 14.39 -6.52 20.47
C GLY A 245 14.08 -7.57 19.38
N PRO A 246 12.82 -7.65 18.90
CA PRO A 246 12.52 -8.44 17.72
C PRO A 246 13.27 -7.87 16.50
N ALA A 247 13.59 -8.76 15.54
CA ALA A 247 14.03 -8.33 14.22
C ALA A 247 12.98 -7.41 13.57
N THR A 248 13.42 -6.51 12.71
CA THR A 248 12.49 -5.77 11.85
C THR A 248 12.16 -6.63 10.65
N ALA A 249 10.88 -6.97 10.53
CA ALA A 249 10.42 -7.93 9.54
C ALA A 249 10.75 -7.47 8.10
N GLU A 250 11.03 -8.45 7.25
CA GLU A 250 10.94 -8.34 5.80
C GLU A 250 9.63 -7.65 5.38
N GLY A 251 9.68 -6.92 4.27
CA GLY A 251 8.58 -6.07 3.79
C GLY A 251 8.52 -4.70 4.46
N THR A 252 9.21 -4.46 5.58
CA THR A 252 9.20 -3.15 6.24
C THR A 252 9.68 -2.06 5.27
N ARG A 253 8.92 -0.98 5.15
CA ARG A 253 9.25 0.17 4.30
C ARG A 253 10.05 1.21 5.07
N VAL A 254 11.24 1.56 4.60
CA VAL A 254 12.11 2.60 5.16
C VAL A 254 12.11 3.82 4.22
N GLY A 255 11.45 4.89 4.66
CA GLY A 255 11.42 6.17 3.95
C GLY A 255 12.51 7.13 4.39
N LEU A 256 12.85 8.08 3.51
CA LEU A 256 13.77 9.18 3.79
C LEU A 256 12.95 10.46 4.05
N LEU A 257 13.19 11.10 5.19
CA LEU A 257 12.66 12.41 5.54
C LEU A 257 13.79 13.43 5.49
N VAL A 258 13.61 14.48 4.71
CA VAL A 258 14.61 15.52 4.50
C VAL A 258 14.27 16.74 5.33
N TYR A 259 15.25 17.27 6.04
CA TYR A 259 15.14 18.45 6.87
C TYR A 259 16.12 19.51 6.41
N ASP A 260 15.64 20.73 6.28
CA ASP A 260 16.40 21.94 6.01
C ASP A 260 16.36 22.85 7.25
N GLY A 261 17.52 23.14 7.85
CA GLY A 261 17.60 23.98 9.05
C GLY A 261 16.79 23.46 10.24
N GLY A 262 16.56 22.15 10.31
CA GLY A 262 15.72 21.50 11.32
C GLY A 262 14.22 21.51 11.01
N VAL A 263 13.78 22.13 9.91
CA VAL A 263 12.41 22.08 9.39
C VAL A 263 12.29 20.94 8.40
N GLU A 264 11.28 20.10 8.54
CA GLU A 264 11.00 19.02 7.60
C GLU A 264 10.53 19.61 6.25
N ARG A 265 11.21 19.25 5.16
CA ARG A 265 10.99 19.76 3.79
C ARG A 265 10.97 18.62 2.75
N SER A 266 10.68 17.38 3.15
CA SER A 266 10.80 16.18 2.31
C SER A 266 10.10 16.29 0.96
N ALA A 267 8.89 16.87 0.92
CA ALA A 267 8.14 17.05 -0.32
C ALA A 267 8.84 17.98 -1.33
N GLN A 268 9.63 18.95 -0.85
CA GLN A 268 10.37 19.88 -1.72
C GLN A 268 11.62 19.25 -2.32
N PHE A 269 12.08 18.13 -1.75
CA PHE A 269 13.22 17.38 -2.25
C PHE A 269 12.82 16.23 -3.17
N ASP A 270 11.53 16.07 -3.49
CA ASP A 270 11.02 15.03 -4.40
C ASP A 270 11.73 15.11 -5.76
N GLY A 271 12.34 14.01 -6.20
CA GLY A 271 13.15 13.97 -7.42
C GLY A 271 14.53 14.63 -7.32
N LEU A 272 14.85 15.34 -6.23
CA LEU A 272 16.08 16.13 -6.06
C LEU A 272 17.18 15.41 -5.28
N LEU A 273 16.96 14.18 -4.81
CA LEU A 273 18.01 13.39 -4.16
C LEU A 273 18.14 12.04 -4.84
N LYS A 274 19.32 11.45 -4.74
CA LYS A 274 19.59 10.04 -5.02
C LYS A 274 19.84 9.31 -3.71
N TYR A 275 19.39 8.07 -3.62
CA TYR A 275 19.78 7.19 -2.53
C TYR A 275 20.16 5.80 -3.04
N ARG A 276 20.95 5.08 -2.26
CA ARG A 276 21.38 3.72 -2.53
C ARG A 276 21.35 2.91 -1.24
N PHE A 277 20.64 1.79 -1.26
CA PHE A 277 20.72 0.79 -0.19
C PHE A 277 21.95 -0.09 -0.40
N THR A 278 22.78 -0.26 0.63
CA THR A 278 24.08 -0.94 0.51
C THR A 278 24.10 -2.31 1.19
N GLY A 279 23.15 -2.61 2.06
CA GLY A 279 23.04 -3.88 2.78
C GLY A 279 22.84 -3.69 4.29
N TYR A 280 23.00 -4.77 5.04
CA TYR A 280 22.92 -4.77 6.50
C TYR A 280 24.31 -4.74 7.12
N VAL A 281 24.54 -3.79 8.01
CA VAL A 281 25.83 -3.54 8.65
C VAL A 281 25.83 -4.17 10.04
N ASP A 282 26.86 -4.97 10.34
CA ASP A 282 27.20 -5.35 11.70
C ASP A 282 28.01 -4.21 12.37
N PRO A 283 27.46 -3.52 13.38
CA PRO A 283 28.15 -2.39 14.02
C PRO A 283 29.36 -2.81 14.85
N SER A 284 29.55 -4.09 15.13
CA SER A 284 30.66 -4.62 15.93
C SER A 284 31.97 -4.67 15.14
N ASP A 285 31.91 -4.87 13.82
CA ASP A 285 33.09 -4.98 12.95
C ASP A 285 33.03 -4.13 11.68
N GLY A 286 31.87 -3.57 11.34
CA GLY A 286 31.64 -2.72 10.17
C GLY A 286 31.52 -3.47 8.84
N THR A 287 31.31 -4.79 8.88
CA THR A 287 31.04 -5.61 7.69
C THR A 287 29.62 -5.36 7.16
N ILE A 288 29.43 -5.58 5.84
CA ILE A 288 28.12 -5.45 5.18
C ILE A 288 27.70 -6.82 4.67
N ASP A 289 26.55 -7.31 5.14
CA ASP A 289 25.82 -8.43 4.55
C ASP A 289 24.98 -7.93 3.36
N THR A 290 25.21 -8.53 2.20
CA THR A 290 24.46 -8.28 0.96
C THR A 290 23.75 -9.54 0.47
N SER A 291 23.75 -10.62 1.26
CA SER A 291 23.21 -11.92 0.85
C SER A 291 21.69 -11.94 0.90
N GLY A 292 21.07 -12.38 -0.20
CA GLY A 292 19.61 -12.52 -0.31
C GLY A 292 18.86 -11.19 -0.34
N MET A 293 19.48 -10.13 -0.87
CA MET A 293 18.87 -8.80 -1.00
C MET A 293 19.48 -8.03 -2.18
N THR A 294 18.69 -7.15 -2.80
CA THR A 294 19.13 -6.28 -3.88
C THR A 294 19.81 -5.03 -3.33
N VAL A 295 21.10 -4.87 -3.60
CA VAL A 295 21.92 -3.75 -3.09
C VAL A 295 22.68 -3.04 -4.20
N GLY A 296 23.08 -1.80 -3.94
CA GLY A 296 24.07 -1.09 -4.76
C GLY A 296 23.51 -0.26 -5.91
N ALA A 297 22.25 -0.45 -6.29
CA ALA A 297 21.58 0.38 -7.30
C ALA A 297 21.26 1.78 -6.76
N GLU A 298 21.53 2.82 -7.55
CA GLU A 298 21.06 4.18 -7.26
C GLU A 298 19.58 4.34 -7.60
N GLN A 299 18.85 4.97 -6.69
CA GLN A 299 17.42 5.22 -6.76
C GLN A 299 17.17 6.72 -6.65
N THR A 300 16.22 7.24 -7.43
CA THR A 300 15.74 8.62 -7.25
C THR A 300 14.85 8.68 -6.01
N TYR A 301 15.14 9.62 -5.12
CA TYR A 301 14.27 9.89 -3.99
C TYR A 301 12.90 10.35 -4.49
N THR A 302 11.86 9.63 -4.08
CA THR A 302 10.47 10.02 -4.30
C THR A 302 9.81 10.29 -2.95
N TYR A 303 9.17 11.44 -2.82
CA TYR A 303 8.53 11.84 -1.58
C TYR A 303 7.39 10.90 -1.20
N GLY A 304 7.20 10.73 0.11
CA GLY A 304 6.11 9.96 0.68
C GLY A 304 6.44 8.48 0.85
N LYS A 305 5.40 7.68 1.04
CA LYS A 305 5.53 6.25 1.36
C LYS A 305 5.76 5.37 0.12
N ALA A 306 5.42 5.89 -1.05
CA ALA A 306 5.62 5.23 -2.34
C ALA A 306 7.11 5.05 -2.66
N GLY A 307 7.92 6.10 -2.43
CA GLY A 307 9.38 6.10 -2.64
C GLY A 307 10.21 5.53 -1.49
N SER A 308 9.61 4.72 -0.61
CA SER A 308 10.35 4.07 0.48
C SER A 308 11.00 2.78 0.01
N HIS A 309 12.16 2.47 0.58
CA HIS A 309 12.86 1.22 0.30
C HIS A 309 12.21 0.07 1.10
N VAL A 310 11.94 -1.05 0.45
CA VAL A 310 11.38 -2.25 1.07
C VAL A 310 12.52 -3.15 1.52
N LEU A 311 12.50 -3.59 2.78
CA LEU A 311 13.46 -4.59 3.25
C LEU A 311 13.11 -5.96 2.64
N GLU A 312 14.00 -6.52 1.83
CA GLU A 312 13.84 -7.84 1.17
C GLU A 312 14.20 -9.02 2.08
N LYS A 313 14.62 -8.73 3.32
CA LYS A 313 15.03 -9.71 4.33
C LYS A 313 14.79 -9.13 5.71
N ASP A 314 14.52 -9.97 6.71
CA ASP A 314 14.52 -9.55 8.11
C ASP A 314 15.81 -8.81 8.48
N LEU A 315 15.70 -7.59 9.00
CA LEU A 315 16.81 -6.84 9.58
C LEU A 315 17.02 -7.30 11.03
N PRO A 316 18.12 -7.98 11.35
CA PRO A 316 18.36 -8.51 12.69
C PRO A 316 18.42 -7.41 13.76
N SER A 317 18.00 -7.74 14.98
CA SER A 317 18.14 -6.81 16.11
C SER A 317 19.61 -6.56 16.41
N GLY A 318 20.02 -5.29 16.47
CA GLY A 318 21.40 -4.87 16.70
C GLY A 318 22.15 -4.53 15.42
N GLU A 319 21.69 -4.98 14.26
CA GLU A 319 22.22 -4.62 12.94
C GLU A 319 21.51 -3.39 12.37
N ALA A 320 22.13 -2.75 11.37
CA ALA A 320 21.61 -1.55 10.72
C ALA A 320 21.45 -1.73 9.21
N ALA A 321 20.33 -1.30 8.66
CA ALA A 321 20.19 -1.08 7.22
C ALA A 321 20.91 0.23 6.85
N GLU A 322 21.82 0.17 5.87
CA GLU A 322 22.59 1.34 5.46
C GLU A 322 22.07 1.95 4.15
N PHE A 323 21.94 3.28 4.17
CA PHE A 323 21.54 4.09 3.03
C PHE A 323 22.58 5.18 2.77
N ALA A 324 23.10 5.24 1.55
CA ALA A 324 23.91 6.35 1.05
C ALA A 324 22.99 7.33 0.31
N VAL A 325 22.98 8.62 0.69
CA VAL A 325 22.08 9.64 0.14
C VAL A 325 22.89 10.79 -0.43
N ALA A 326 22.64 11.16 -1.68
CA ALA A 326 23.33 12.22 -2.41
C ALA A 326 22.33 13.29 -2.88
N PRO A 327 22.71 14.58 -2.87
CA PRO A 327 21.96 15.61 -3.56
C PRO A 327 22.08 15.47 -5.08
N ASP A 328 21.00 15.76 -5.79
CA ASP A 328 20.93 15.69 -7.26
C ASP A 328 19.96 16.76 -7.79
N PHE A 329 20.40 18.02 -7.76
CA PHE A 329 19.57 19.16 -8.18
C PHE A 329 20.39 20.35 -8.65
N SER A 330 19.81 21.16 -9.53
CA SER A 330 20.35 22.45 -9.95
C SER A 330 19.86 23.60 -9.07
N LEU A 331 20.52 24.77 -9.17
CA LEU A 331 20.10 25.98 -8.46
C LEU A 331 18.67 26.42 -8.84
N ALA A 332 18.22 26.13 -10.07
CA ALA A 332 16.88 26.47 -10.53
C ALA A 332 15.79 25.59 -9.89
N GLU A 333 16.09 24.32 -9.67
CA GLU A 333 15.19 23.34 -9.04
C GLU A 333 15.11 23.52 -7.52
N ALA A 334 16.18 24.04 -6.91
CA ALA A 334 16.29 24.33 -5.48
C ALA A 334 16.00 25.78 -5.09
N ALA A 335 15.37 26.58 -5.97
CA ALA A 335 15.22 28.03 -5.77
C ALA A 335 14.48 28.44 -4.48
N ASP A 336 13.62 27.57 -3.96
CA ASP A 336 12.87 27.78 -2.71
C ASP A 336 13.60 27.29 -1.45
N LEU A 337 14.79 26.69 -1.60
CA LEU A 337 15.64 26.22 -0.51
C LEU A 337 16.60 27.32 -0.05
N VAL A 338 16.90 27.34 1.25
CA VAL A 338 17.81 28.35 1.81
C VAL A 338 19.24 28.01 1.38
N GLN A 339 19.83 28.86 0.54
CA GLN A 339 21.21 28.70 0.11
C GLN A 339 22.17 28.65 1.31
N GLY A 340 22.97 27.58 1.39
CA GLY A 340 23.93 27.36 2.48
C GLY A 340 23.38 26.66 3.73
N ALA A 341 22.10 26.29 3.73
CA ALA A 341 21.52 25.54 4.84
C ALA A 341 21.93 24.05 4.84
N LYS A 342 22.05 23.47 6.04
CA LYS A 342 22.46 22.09 6.23
C LYS A 342 21.27 21.16 6.01
N ILE A 343 21.35 20.32 4.99
CA ILE A 343 20.38 19.25 4.75
C ILE A 343 20.68 18.10 5.71
N SER A 344 19.66 17.59 6.41
CA SER A 344 19.78 16.36 7.20
C SER A 344 18.68 15.38 6.81
N VAL A 345 19.05 14.10 6.70
CA VAL A 345 18.14 13.02 6.34
C VAL A 345 17.84 12.19 7.59
N LYS A 346 16.57 11.88 7.80
CA LYS A 346 16.12 10.91 8.81
C LYS A 346 15.44 9.76 8.11
N LEU A 347 15.87 8.54 8.41
CA LEU A 347 15.21 7.33 7.96
C LEU A 347 14.00 7.05 8.88
N ARG A 348 12.91 6.58 8.30
CA ARG A 348 11.69 6.26 9.05
C ARG A 348 11.09 4.98 8.53
N ALA A 349 10.88 4.01 9.41
CA ALA A 349 10.00 2.90 9.10
C ALA A 349 8.56 3.40 8.99
N TYR A 350 7.91 3.12 7.87
CA TYR A 350 6.48 3.26 7.72
C TYR A 350 5.83 1.99 8.23
N THR A 351 5.04 2.12 9.30
CA THR A 351 4.18 1.05 9.81
C THR A 351 2.96 0.81 8.92
N GLN A 352 2.65 1.78 8.04
CA GLN A 352 1.54 1.69 7.10
C GLN A 352 1.89 2.50 5.84
N ALA A 353 1.91 1.91 4.64
CA ALA A 353 2.29 2.58 3.39
C ALA A 353 1.08 3.13 2.62
N GLY A 354 -0.08 2.52 2.76
CA GLY A 354 -1.29 3.09 2.21
C GLY A 354 -1.70 4.37 2.95
N SER A 355 -2.29 5.28 2.20
CA SER A 355 -3.08 6.37 2.77
C SER A 355 -4.49 5.86 3.00
N VAL A 356 -5.14 6.32 4.07
CA VAL A 356 -6.57 6.05 4.26
C VAL A 356 -7.28 6.53 3.01
N ASN A 357 -8.00 5.62 2.37
CA ASN A 357 -8.70 5.91 1.15
C ASN A 357 -10.12 5.34 1.26
N PRO A 358 -11.17 6.13 0.98
CA PRO A 358 -12.53 5.60 0.99
C PRO A 358 -12.83 4.56 -0.11
N LEU A 359 -11.91 4.33 -1.06
CA LEU A 359 -12.12 3.42 -2.22
C LEU A 359 -12.52 1.99 -1.91
N PRO A 360 -11.95 1.32 -0.90
CA PRO A 360 -12.45 0.00 -0.54
C PRO A 360 -13.91 0.00 -0.05
N GLY A 361 -14.39 1.16 0.42
CA GLY A 361 -15.80 1.40 0.70
C GLY A 361 -16.67 1.52 -0.56
N PHE A 362 -16.09 1.62 -1.76
CA PHE A 362 -16.80 1.65 -3.05
C PHE A 362 -16.61 0.34 -3.86
N PHE A 363 -15.38 -0.20 -3.90
CA PHE A 363 -15.00 -1.32 -4.79
C PHE A 363 -14.59 -2.58 -4.05
N GLY A 364 -14.46 -2.53 -2.72
CA GLY A 364 -13.68 -3.53 -2.00
C GLY A 364 -12.20 -3.47 -2.39
N ASN A 365 -11.49 -4.58 -2.23
CA ASN A 365 -10.08 -4.67 -2.62
C ASN A 365 -9.95 -4.56 -4.15
N ALA A 366 -9.21 -3.56 -4.64
CA ALA A 366 -9.15 -3.24 -6.06
C ALA A 366 -7.73 -2.90 -6.54
N ILE A 367 -7.38 -3.30 -7.76
CA ILE A 367 -6.17 -2.94 -8.49
C ILE A 367 -6.54 -1.89 -9.52
N ALA A 368 -5.83 -0.78 -9.48
CA ALA A 368 -6.01 0.30 -10.44
C ALA A 368 -5.20 0.02 -11.73
N PRO A 369 -5.56 0.63 -12.87
CA PRO A 369 -4.96 0.30 -14.17
C PRO A 369 -3.51 0.78 -14.32
N GLU A 370 -2.98 1.57 -13.38
CA GLU A 370 -1.61 2.07 -13.43
C GLU A 370 -0.55 0.98 -13.18
N GLY A 371 0.54 1.04 -13.95
CA GLY A 371 1.59 0.03 -13.93
C GLY A 371 1.14 -1.29 -14.57
N ASP A 372 1.70 -2.39 -14.09
CA ASP A 372 1.43 -3.75 -14.57
C ASP A 372 0.39 -4.48 -13.71
N ARG A 373 -0.51 -3.72 -13.07
CA ARG A 373 -1.64 -4.23 -12.27
C ARG A 373 -1.23 -5.23 -11.18
N LEU A 374 -0.05 -5.04 -10.58
CA LEU A 374 0.50 -5.94 -9.56
C LEU A 374 0.47 -7.42 -10.00
N ARG A 375 0.62 -7.70 -11.29
CA ARG A 375 0.55 -9.08 -11.79
C ARG A 375 1.64 -9.94 -11.17
N VAL A 376 1.31 -11.18 -10.87
CA VAL A 376 2.23 -12.15 -10.29
C VAL A 376 2.77 -13.02 -11.41
N VAL A 377 4.08 -13.10 -11.54
CA VAL A 377 4.77 -13.88 -12.58
C VAL A 377 5.85 -14.75 -11.95
N PRO A 378 6.22 -15.89 -12.55
CA PRO A 378 7.27 -16.76 -12.00
C PRO A 378 8.62 -16.05 -11.98
N ASP A 379 9.40 -16.28 -10.91
CA ASP A 379 10.79 -15.84 -10.82
C ASP A 379 11.68 -16.87 -10.10
N GLY A 380 12.36 -17.71 -10.88
CA GLY A 380 13.13 -18.83 -10.35
C GLY A 380 12.25 -19.83 -9.58
N SER A 381 12.58 -20.05 -8.30
CA SER A 381 11.80 -20.89 -7.38
C SER A 381 10.67 -20.12 -6.67
N GLY A 382 10.59 -18.80 -6.85
CA GLY A 382 9.58 -17.93 -6.26
C GLY A 382 8.67 -17.31 -7.31
N VAL A 383 8.05 -16.20 -6.93
CA VAL A 383 7.31 -15.31 -7.83
C VAL A 383 7.74 -13.88 -7.60
N LYS A 384 7.44 -13.02 -8.57
CA LYS A 384 7.53 -11.58 -8.39
C LYS A 384 6.20 -10.94 -8.72
N VAL A 385 5.91 -9.86 -8.01
CA VAL A 385 4.76 -8.99 -8.26
C VAL A 385 5.25 -7.81 -9.07
N LEU A 386 4.73 -7.64 -10.28
CA LEU A 386 5.10 -6.54 -11.17
C LEU A 386 4.61 -5.19 -10.60
N SER A 387 4.96 -4.10 -11.29
CA SER A 387 4.57 -2.76 -10.84
C SER A 387 3.05 -2.61 -10.75
N GLY A 388 2.55 -1.73 -9.89
CA GLY A 388 1.12 -1.41 -9.89
C GLY A 388 0.62 -0.68 -8.66
N ALA A 389 -0.64 -0.28 -8.70
CA ALA A 389 -1.31 0.46 -7.64
C ALA A 389 -2.58 -0.28 -7.19
N ALA A 390 -2.93 -0.19 -5.90
CA ALA A 390 -4.13 -0.85 -5.39
C ALA A 390 -4.71 -0.18 -4.14
N ALA A 391 -5.97 -0.51 -3.88
CA ALA A 391 -6.69 -0.27 -2.66
C ALA A 391 -6.98 -1.61 -1.95
N VAL A 392 -6.57 -1.71 -0.68
CA VAL A 392 -6.73 -2.91 0.15
C VAL A 392 -7.31 -2.49 1.51
N GLY A 393 -8.43 -3.07 1.90
CA GLY A 393 -9.06 -2.88 3.21
C GLY A 393 -9.62 -1.47 3.41
N THR A 394 -8.86 -0.54 3.98
CA THR A 394 -9.24 0.88 4.10
C THR A 394 -8.14 1.81 3.59
N LEU A 395 -7.15 1.21 2.94
CA LEU A 395 -5.91 1.84 2.56
C LEU A 395 -5.75 1.75 1.05
N ALA A 396 -5.12 2.75 0.45
CA ALA A 396 -4.65 2.65 -0.92
C ALA A 396 -3.22 3.16 -1.04
N PHE A 397 -2.47 2.59 -1.96
CA PHE A 397 -1.11 2.95 -2.23
C PHE A 397 -0.93 3.25 -3.72
N PRO A 398 -0.16 4.28 -4.09
CA PRO A 398 0.12 4.63 -5.49
C PRO A 398 0.98 3.56 -6.16
N VAL A 399 1.29 3.73 -7.45
CA VAL A 399 2.14 2.77 -8.19
C VAL A 399 3.42 2.48 -7.41
N VAL A 400 3.60 1.21 -7.06
CA VAL A 400 4.84 0.68 -6.51
C VAL A 400 5.55 -0.13 -7.58
N GLY A 401 6.88 -0.15 -7.54
CA GLY A 401 7.69 -0.95 -8.45
C GLY A 401 7.53 -2.46 -8.22
N GLU A 402 8.25 -3.24 -9.04
CA GLU A 402 8.31 -4.69 -8.91
C GLU A 402 8.79 -5.12 -7.52
N GLN A 403 8.21 -6.20 -6.99
CA GLN A 403 8.52 -6.78 -5.68
C GLN A 403 8.81 -8.27 -5.81
N GLN A 404 9.91 -8.70 -5.23
CA GLN A 404 10.25 -10.12 -5.12
C GLN A 404 9.43 -10.77 -4.01
N VAL A 405 8.93 -11.98 -4.26
CA VAL A 405 8.12 -12.74 -3.30
C VAL A 405 8.68 -14.16 -3.19
N VAL A 406 9.24 -14.44 -2.02
CA VAL A 406 9.82 -15.74 -1.66
C VAL A 406 8.95 -16.45 -0.62
N GLY A 407 9.27 -17.70 -0.32
CA GLY A 407 8.57 -18.47 0.72
C GLY A 407 7.48 -19.42 0.21
N LEU A 408 7.38 -19.64 -1.10
CA LEU A 408 6.58 -20.75 -1.63
C LEU A 408 7.14 -22.08 -1.12
N ALA A 409 6.29 -22.90 -0.52
CA ALA A 409 6.61 -24.26 -0.15
C ALA A 409 6.75 -25.14 -1.41
N GLU A 410 7.69 -26.07 -1.39
CA GLU A 410 7.86 -27.04 -2.47
C GLU A 410 6.66 -28.00 -2.54
N ASN A 411 6.36 -28.48 -3.75
CA ASN A 411 5.35 -29.50 -4.02
C ASN A 411 3.96 -29.19 -3.42
N THR A 412 3.57 -27.91 -3.42
CA THR A 412 2.37 -27.43 -2.75
C THR A 412 1.48 -26.68 -3.73
N ALA A 413 0.24 -27.14 -3.88
CA ALA A 413 -0.74 -26.52 -4.75
C ALA A 413 -1.63 -25.54 -3.97
N GLY A 414 -1.88 -24.36 -4.54
CA GLY A 414 -2.92 -23.45 -4.03
C GLY A 414 -2.47 -22.53 -2.90
N GLN A 415 -1.20 -22.17 -2.86
CA GLN A 415 -0.63 -21.18 -1.95
C GLN A 415 -1.05 -19.78 -2.38
N PHE A 416 -1.26 -18.84 -1.47
CA PHE A 416 -1.72 -17.50 -1.84
C PHE A 416 -0.59 -16.47 -1.75
N VAL A 417 -0.55 -15.58 -2.74
CA VAL A 417 0.23 -14.35 -2.70
C VAL A 417 -0.70 -13.25 -2.22
N HIS A 418 -0.45 -12.77 -1.01
CA HIS A 418 -1.19 -11.69 -0.38
C HIS A 418 -0.55 -10.35 -0.71
N VAL A 419 -1.35 -9.31 -0.79
CA VAL A 419 -0.92 -7.92 -0.81
C VAL A 419 -1.67 -7.19 0.29
N ASN A 420 -0.93 -6.54 1.19
CA ASN A 420 -1.53 -5.74 2.24
C ASN A 420 -1.71 -4.27 1.83
N GLY A 421 -2.49 -3.51 2.61
CA GLY A 421 -2.69 -2.07 2.42
C GLY A 421 -1.43 -1.22 2.59
N ASN A 422 -0.28 -1.87 2.83
CA ASN A 422 1.05 -1.26 2.85
C ASN A 422 1.87 -1.62 1.62
N SER A 423 1.24 -2.14 0.56
CA SER A 423 1.89 -2.48 -0.71
C SER A 423 3.05 -3.47 -0.56
N ILE A 424 2.94 -4.39 0.40
CA ILE A 424 3.87 -5.50 0.57
C ILE A 424 3.19 -6.75 0.04
N ALA A 425 3.87 -7.47 -0.82
CA ALA A 425 3.47 -8.79 -1.27
C ALA A 425 4.21 -9.90 -0.50
N TYR A 426 3.51 -10.98 -0.11
CA TYR A 426 4.09 -12.12 0.61
C TYR A 426 3.26 -13.39 0.39
N VAL A 427 3.82 -14.55 0.72
CA VAL A 427 3.11 -15.85 0.67
C VAL A 427 2.51 -16.17 2.03
N ASP A 428 1.22 -16.55 2.05
CA ASP A 428 0.52 -17.08 3.22
C ASP A 428 -0.57 -18.07 2.77
N ASP A 429 -0.84 -19.08 3.58
CA ASP A 429 -1.90 -20.07 3.35
C ASP A 429 -3.19 -19.74 4.15
N GLY A 430 -3.15 -18.71 5.00
CA GLY A 430 -4.29 -18.21 5.79
C GLY A 430 -5.28 -17.36 4.98
N ALA A 431 -6.46 -17.10 5.56
CA ALA A 431 -7.37 -16.10 5.02
C ALA A 431 -6.81 -14.69 5.28
N PRO A 432 -6.96 -13.73 4.34
CA PRO A 432 -6.41 -12.39 4.51
C PRO A 432 -7.07 -11.65 5.68
N GLY A 433 -6.28 -10.87 6.42
CA GLY A 433 -6.78 -9.94 7.43
C GLY A 433 -7.53 -8.72 6.85
N GLN A 434 -8.03 -7.85 7.72
CA GLN A 434 -8.86 -6.68 7.32
C GLN A 434 -8.15 -5.64 6.42
N GLN A 435 -6.83 -5.68 6.31
CA GLN A 435 -6.04 -4.81 5.43
C GLN A 435 -5.18 -5.63 4.47
N GLU A 436 -5.64 -6.83 4.14
CA GLU A 436 -4.96 -7.76 3.26
C GLU A 436 -5.93 -8.24 2.19
N ALA A 437 -5.38 -8.60 1.05
CA ALA A 437 -6.14 -9.15 -0.05
C ALA A 437 -5.28 -10.16 -0.80
N ILE A 438 -5.92 -11.14 -1.42
CA ILE A 438 -5.26 -12.12 -2.26
C ILE A 438 -5.01 -11.47 -3.63
N ARG A 439 -3.76 -11.46 -4.09
CA ARG A 439 -3.43 -11.05 -5.45
C ARG A 439 -3.43 -12.21 -6.43
N ALA A 440 -2.88 -13.35 -6.01
CA ALA A 440 -2.82 -14.55 -6.83
C ALA A 440 -2.82 -15.82 -5.98
N LYS A 441 -3.20 -16.93 -6.61
CA LYS A 441 -3.02 -18.30 -6.11
C LYS A 441 -1.97 -18.99 -6.96
N VAL A 442 -0.96 -19.58 -6.32
CA VAL A 442 0.24 -20.14 -6.95
C VAL A 442 0.37 -21.62 -6.60
N SER A 443 0.86 -22.41 -7.55
CA SER A 443 1.17 -23.82 -7.35
C SER A 443 2.63 -24.09 -7.66
N THR A 444 3.26 -24.92 -6.84
CA THR A 444 4.59 -25.51 -7.05
C THR A 444 4.52 -27.02 -7.17
N ALA A 445 3.34 -27.60 -7.42
CA ALA A 445 3.15 -29.05 -7.44
C ALA A 445 4.05 -29.77 -8.49
N ALA A 446 4.71 -30.85 -8.07
CA ALA A 446 5.51 -31.69 -8.96
C ALA A 446 4.64 -32.43 -10.00
N GLY A 447 5.22 -32.77 -11.15
CA GLY A 447 4.46 -33.38 -12.25
C GLY A 447 4.99 -33.06 -13.63
N ARG A 448 4.14 -33.28 -14.65
CA ARG A 448 4.49 -33.12 -16.07
C ARG A 448 3.48 -32.25 -16.79
N SER A 449 3.96 -31.38 -17.68
CA SER A 449 3.10 -30.62 -18.60
C SER A 449 2.40 -31.55 -19.58
N ALA A 450 1.43 -31.02 -20.35
CA ALA A 450 0.96 -31.70 -21.55
C ALA A 450 2.13 -31.85 -22.53
N ALA A 451 2.23 -32.99 -23.22
CA ALA A 451 3.25 -33.19 -24.23
C ALA A 451 2.94 -32.40 -25.51
N GLY A 452 3.98 -31.87 -26.16
CA GLY A 452 3.88 -31.20 -27.45
C GLY A 452 3.46 -32.13 -28.60
N ALA A 453 3.37 -31.56 -29.80
CA ALA A 453 3.06 -32.32 -31.01
C ALA A 453 4.11 -33.40 -31.29
N ALA A 454 3.67 -34.52 -31.86
CA ALA A 454 4.58 -35.57 -32.30
C ALA A 454 5.30 -35.15 -33.59
N SER A 455 6.61 -35.40 -33.64
CA SER A 455 7.39 -35.24 -34.86
C SER A 455 6.90 -36.18 -35.97
N SER A 456 7.33 -35.91 -37.20
CA SER A 456 7.33 -36.93 -38.25
C SER A 456 8.22 -38.12 -37.85
N TYR A 457 7.92 -39.29 -38.40
CA TYR A 457 8.80 -40.45 -38.23
C TYR A 457 10.11 -40.24 -38.98
N ALA A 458 11.24 -40.53 -38.32
CA ALA A 458 12.57 -40.59 -38.89
C ALA A 458 13.04 -42.05 -38.94
N VAL A 459 13.67 -42.45 -40.04
CA VAL A 459 14.25 -43.78 -40.21
C VAL A 459 15.62 -43.81 -39.53
N VAL A 460 15.83 -44.82 -38.69
CA VAL A 460 17.10 -45.09 -37.99
C VAL A 460 17.73 -46.33 -38.58
N GLY A 461 18.93 -46.19 -39.12
CA GLY A 461 19.74 -47.30 -39.62
C GLY A 461 20.41 -48.08 -38.48
N ALA A 462 20.95 -49.25 -38.81
CA ALA A 462 21.65 -50.07 -37.83
C ALA A 462 22.92 -49.36 -37.32
N GLY A 463 22.96 -49.04 -36.02
CA GLY A 463 24.07 -48.35 -35.37
C GLY A 463 23.96 -46.82 -35.35
N ASP A 464 23.02 -46.22 -36.07
CA ASP A 464 22.80 -44.76 -36.08
C ASP A 464 22.26 -44.28 -34.72
N THR A 465 22.64 -43.08 -34.29
CA THR A 465 22.04 -42.44 -33.11
C THR A 465 20.81 -41.63 -33.51
N LEU A 466 20.08 -41.13 -32.51
CA LEU A 466 19.01 -40.14 -32.71
C LEU A 466 19.42 -38.83 -32.05
N THR A 467 19.50 -37.76 -32.84
CA THR A 467 19.59 -36.39 -32.34
C THR A 467 18.18 -35.81 -32.33
N VAL A 468 17.72 -35.40 -31.15
CA VAL A 468 16.44 -34.72 -30.94
C VAL A 468 16.71 -33.24 -30.80
N THR A 469 16.15 -32.44 -31.70
CA THR A 469 16.18 -30.98 -31.59
C THR A 469 14.84 -30.53 -31.01
N VAL A 470 14.88 -29.95 -29.82
CA VAL A 470 13.72 -29.49 -29.03
C VAL A 470 13.62 -27.98 -29.12
N ASN A 471 12.46 -27.43 -29.46
CA ASN A 471 12.20 -25.99 -29.43
C ASN A 471 11.39 -25.63 -28.19
N HIS A 472 11.90 -24.70 -27.39
CA HIS A 472 11.31 -24.30 -26.10
C HIS A 472 10.34 -23.13 -26.23
N GLY A 473 9.21 -23.22 -25.55
CA GLY A 473 8.29 -22.09 -25.36
C GLY A 473 8.75 -21.22 -24.18
N ARG A 474 9.27 -20.02 -24.47
CA ARG A 474 9.75 -19.07 -23.44
C ARG A 474 8.70 -18.05 -22.99
N VAL A 475 7.56 -18.06 -23.66
CA VAL A 475 6.41 -17.22 -23.37
C VAL A 475 5.39 -18.11 -22.68
N VAL A 476 4.64 -17.57 -21.72
CA VAL A 476 3.52 -18.28 -21.12
C VAL A 476 2.57 -18.73 -22.23
N ARG A 477 2.12 -19.98 -22.15
CA ARG A 477 1.32 -20.60 -23.22
C ARG A 477 0.08 -19.77 -23.54
N SER A 478 -0.21 -19.60 -24.83
CA SER A 478 -1.30 -18.74 -25.30
C SER A 478 -2.70 -19.28 -24.95
N ASP A 479 -2.79 -20.56 -24.61
CA ASP A 479 -4.00 -21.25 -24.19
C ASP A 479 -4.02 -21.50 -22.68
N TYR A 480 -3.22 -20.76 -21.89
CA TYR A 480 -3.21 -20.88 -20.43
C TYR A 480 -4.61 -20.53 -19.89
N PRO A 481 -5.33 -21.48 -19.26
CA PRO A 481 -6.68 -21.21 -18.76
C PRO A 481 -6.65 -20.62 -17.35
N GLU A 482 -7.63 -19.77 -17.03
CA GLU A 482 -7.96 -19.39 -15.66
C GLU A 482 -9.36 -19.94 -15.30
N PRO A 483 -9.63 -20.31 -14.03
CA PRO A 483 -10.78 -21.15 -13.67
C PRO A 483 -12.17 -20.53 -13.89
N SER A 484 -12.26 -19.21 -14.11
CA SER A 484 -13.52 -18.46 -14.20
C SER A 484 -14.05 -18.27 -15.63
N GLY A 485 -13.40 -18.86 -16.64
CA GLY A 485 -13.74 -18.60 -18.05
C GLY A 485 -13.33 -17.19 -18.52
N ALA A 486 -12.63 -16.43 -17.67
CA ALA A 486 -11.97 -15.19 -18.04
C ALA A 486 -10.83 -15.46 -19.03
N THR A 487 -10.51 -14.46 -19.86
CA THR A 487 -9.30 -14.51 -20.69
C THR A 487 -8.11 -14.44 -19.73
N SER A 488 -7.22 -15.43 -19.77
CA SER A 488 -6.05 -15.40 -18.88
C SER A 488 -5.19 -14.19 -19.19
N VAL A 489 -4.83 -13.47 -18.13
CA VAL A 489 -3.99 -12.27 -18.22
C VAL A 489 -2.51 -12.62 -18.39
N LEU A 490 -2.14 -13.88 -18.13
CA LEU A 490 -0.79 -14.38 -18.33
C LEU A 490 -0.60 -15.02 -19.70
N ALA A 491 -1.66 -15.45 -20.40
CA ALA A 491 -1.54 -16.12 -21.68
C ALA A 491 -0.76 -15.26 -22.70
N GLY A 492 0.37 -15.78 -23.19
CA GLY A 492 1.23 -15.06 -24.12
C GLY A 492 2.15 -14.00 -23.50
N SER A 493 2.22 -13.86 -22.17
CA SER A 493 3.14 -12.93 -21.49
C SER A 493 4.59 -13.44 -21.50
N SER A 494 5.53 -12.50 -21.64
CA SER A 494 6.98 -12.71 -21.53
C SER A 494 7.57 -12.17 -20.22
N ASP A 495 6.74 -11.72 -19.28
CA ASP A 495 7.19 -10.98 -18.10
C ASP A 495 7.73 -11.88 -16.98
N GLY A 496 7.47 -13.20 -17.09
CA GLY A 496 7.93 -14.22 -16.15
C GLY A 496 9.17 -14.99 -16.63
N THR A 497 9.96 -15.50 -15.68
CA THR A 497 11.16 -16.29 -15.95
C THR A 497 10.80 -17.71 -16.41
N PHE A 498 11.47 -18.22 -17.45
CA PHE A 498 11.39 -19.62 -17.86
C PHE A 498 12.15 -20.51 -16.87
N THR A 499 11.41 -21.29 -16.08
CA THR A 499 11.94 -22.08 -14.96
C THR A 499 11.75 -23.59 -15.01
N PRO A 500 11.16 -24.25 -16.04
CA PRO A 500 11.13 -25.72 -16.08
C PRO A 500 12.54 -26.32 -15.90
N PRO A 501 12.78 -27.19 -14.89
CA PRO A 501 14.12 -27.70 -14.61
C PRO A 501 14.52 -28.85 -15.55
N GLN A 502 13.53 -29.63 -16.00
CA GLN A 502 13.74 -30.83 -16.79
C GLN A 502 12.68 -30.98 -17.88
N MET A 503 13.00 -31.81 -18.87
CA MET A 503 12.07 -32.26 -19.90
C MET A 503 12.13 -33.77 -20.03
N ALA A 504 10.96 -34.35 -20.26
CA ALA A 504 10.80 -35.76 -20.62
C ALA A 504 10.64 -35.85 -22.13
N VAL A 505 11.57 -36.56 -22.78
CA VAL A 505 11.55 -36.84 -24.22
C VAL A 505 10.99 -38.24 -24.43
N TYR A 506 9.85 -38.32 -25.12
CA TYR A 506 9.14 -39.56 -25.42
C TYR A 506 9.47 -40.03 -26.83
N LEU A 507 10.15 -41.16 -26.93
CA LEU A 507 10.48 -41.81 -28.20
C LEU A 507 9.47 -42.93 -28.49
N GLU A 508 8.86 -42.93 -29.66
CA GLU A 508 7.88 -43.95 -30.08
C GLU A 508 8.35 -44.68 -31.34
N ARG A 509 8.30 -46.01 -31.33
CA ARG A 509 8.62 -46.83 -32.51
C ARG A 509 7.36 -47.17 -33.31
N GLN A 510 7.42 -47.03 -34.64
CA GLN A 510 6.26 -47.21 -35.51
C GLN A 510 5.74 -48.64 -35.61
N SER A 511 6.62 -49.65 -35.52
CA SER A 511 6.27 -51.04 -35.82
C SER A 511 5.32 -51.67 -34.80
N ASP A 512 5.41 -51.23 -33.55
CA ASP A 512 4.71 -51.82 -32.40
C ASP A 512 4.14 -50.78 -31.44
N GLY A 513 4.44 -49.49 -31.64
CA GLY A 513 3.99 -48.42 -30.75
C GLY A 513 4.69 -48.41 -29.39
N GLU A 514 5.81 -49.15 -29.25
CA GLU A 514 6.59 -49.13 -28.02
C GLU A 514 7.16 -47.74 -27.77
N LEU A 515 7.15 -47.32 -26.51
CA LEU A 515 7.49 -45.98 -26.07
C LEU A 515 8.60 -46.03 -25.01
N TRP A 516 9.47 -45.03 -25.03
CA TRP A 516 10.56 -44.84 -24.06
C TRP A 516 10.58 -43.39 -23.55
N GLU A 517 10.90 -43.19 -22.27
CA GLU A 517 11.09 -41.86 -21.67
C GLU A 517 12.58 -41.62 -21.39
N TYR A 518 13.04 -40.40 -21.68
CA TYR A 518 14.38 -39.94 -21.34
C TYR A 518 14.29 -38.56 -20.68
N LEU A 519 14.88 -38.40 -19.50
CA LEU A 519 14.93 -37.12 -18.80
C LEU A 519 16.20 -36.34 -19.12
N PHE A 520 16.05 -35.08 -19.48
CA PHE A 520 17.15 -34.15 -19.72
C PHE A 520 16.96 -32.85 -18.93
N PRO A 521 18.04 -32.21 -18.45
CA PRO A 521 17.93 -30.86 -17.91
C PRO A 521 17.51 -29.89 -19.03
N VAL A 522 16.63 -28.96 -18.70
CA VAL A 522 16.21 -27.90 -19.60
C VAL A 522 17.16 -26.71 -19.47
N THR A 523 17.51 -26.11 -20.59
CA THR A 523 18.26 -24.85 -20.64
C THR A 523 17.35 -23.75 -21.15
N ASP A 524 17.56 -22.51 -20.70
CA ASP A 524 16.88 -21.34 -21.22
C ASP A 524 17.48 -20.91 -22.58
N THR A 525 17.49 -21.83 -23.53
CA THR A 525 17.82 -21.63 -24.95
C THR A 525 16.55 -21.75 -25.79
N ALA A 526 16.46 -21.11 -26.96
CA ALA A 526 15.24 -21.23 -27.77
C ALA A 526 15.12 -22.63 -28.40
N THR A 527 16.26 -23.27 -28.61
CA THR A 527 16.39 -24.60 -29.17
C THR A 527 17.50 -25.34 -28.43
N GLN A 528 17.24 -26.59 -28.05
CA GLN A 528 18.17 -27.47 -27.36
C GLN A 528 18.26 -28.83 -28.06
N GLU A 529 19.47 -29.33 -28.26
CA GLU A 529 19.69 -30.67 -28.83
C GLU A 529 20.03 -31.68 -27.73
N VAL A 530 19.44 -32.88 -27.83
CA VAL A 530 19.76 -34.03 -26.97
C VAL A 530 19.96 -35.27 -27.83
N THR A 531 20.82 -36.19 -27.39
CA THR A 531 21.16 -37.40 -28.17
C THR A 531 20.69 -38.64 -27.44
N ILE A 532 20.05 -39.55 -28.18
CA ILE A 532 19.65 -40.88 -27.73
C ILE A 532 20.46 -41.91 -28.51
N ALA A 533 21.24 -42.71 -27.78
CA ALA A 533 22.09 -43.77 -28.36
C ALA A 533 21.78 -45.15 -27.78
N SER A 534 20.90 -45.26 -26.78
CA SER A 534 20.55 -46.56 -26.20
C SER A 534 19.11 -46.64 -25.70
N LEU A 535 18.40 -47.72 -26.04
CA LEU A 535 17.08 -48.04 -25.46
C LEU A 535 17.19 -48.46 -23.98
N ALA A 536 18.32 -49.03 -23.58
CA ALA A 536 18.55 -49.48 -22.21
C ALA A 536 18.77 -48.31 -21.22
N SER A 537 19.07 -47.12 -21.74
CA SER A 537 19.22 -45.89 -20.93
C SER A 537 17.90 -45.15 -20.66
N ALA A 538 16.77 -45.68 -21.14
CA ALA A 538 15.46 -45.10 -20.90
C ALA A 538 15.02 -45.28 -19.44
N ASP A 539 14.32 -44.28 -18.92
CA ASP A 539 13.64 -44.36 -17.63
C ASP A 539 12.41 -45.27 -17.71
N ALA A 540 11.94 -45.74 -16.54
CA ALA A 540 10.79 -46.63 -16.46
C ALA A 540 9.53 -45.98 -17.05
N MET A 541 8.98 -46.60 -18.11
CA MET A 541 7.94 -46.00 -18.92
C MET A 541 6.52 -46.40 -18.47
N PRO A 542 5.57 -45.47 -18.28
CA PRO A 542 4.16 -45.79 -18.09
C PRO A 542 3.53 -46.24 -19.41
N ALA A 543 2.55 -47.14 -19.43
CA ALA A 543 1.97 -47.71 -20.65
C ALA A 543 1.40 -46.70 -21.69
N SER A 544 1.37 -45.40 -21.36
CA SER A 544 1.00 -44.27 -22.21
C SER A 544 1.70 -43.00 -21.75
N ILE A 545 1.81 -42.00 -22.63
CA ILE A 545 2.33 -40.67 -22.29
C ILE A 545 1.48 -40.03 -21.18
N PRO A 546 2.09 -39.52 -20.09
CA PRO A 546 1.36 -38.86 -19.00
C PRO A 546 0.55 -37.66 -19.48
N VAL A 547 -0.64 -37.49 -18.91
CA VAL A 547 -1.49 -36.31 -19.13
C VAL A 547 -1.19 -35.28 -18.04
N ALA A 548 -1.28 -34.00 -18.36
CA ALA A 548 -1.12 -32.93 -17.39
C ALA A 548 -2.12 -33.10 -16.22
N PRO A 549 -1.71 -32.82 -14.97
CA PRO A 549 -2.58 -32.90 -13.79
C PRO A 549 -3.84 -32.03 -13.88
N SER A 550 -3.77 -30.90 -14.56
CA SER A 550 -4.90 -30.00 -14.82
C SER A 550 -4.64 -29.16 -16.07
N ALA A 551 -5.67 -28.43 -16.54
CA ALA A 551 -5.54 -27.53 -17.68
C ALA A 551 -4.61 -26.34 -17.39
N ASN A 552 -4.51 -25.91 -16.12
CA ASN A 552 -3.68 -24.78 -15.68
C ASN A 552 -2.27 -25.23 -15.25
N TYR A 553 -1.93 -26.50 -15.46
CA TYR A 553 -0.63 -27.05 -15.09
C TYR A 553 0.43 -26.73 -16.15
N SER A 554 1.55 -26.20 -15.67
CA SER A 554 2.66 -25.61 -16.45
C SER A 554 2.27 -24.31 -17.16
N LEU A 555 2.98 -23.23 -16.80
CA LEU A 555 2.83 -21.93 -17.46
C LEU A 555 3.37 -21.94 -18.90
N PHE A 556 4.33 -22.83 -19.20
CA PHE A 556 5.02 -22.86 -20.50
C PHE A 556 4.57 -24.06 -21.32
N ALA A 557 4.32 -23.84 -22.62
CA ALA A 557 3.97 -24.93 -23.52
C ALA A 557 5.23 -25.55 -24.13
N PRO A 558 5.35 -26.89 -24.18
CA PRO A 558 6.35 -27.55 -25.01
C PRO A 558 6.11 -27.19 -26.47
N GLY A 559 7.15 -26.74 -27.17
CA GLY A 559 7.12 -26.49 -28.60
C GLY A 559 7.23 -27.77 -29.42
N ASP A 560 7.70 -27.65 -30.66
CA ASP A 560 7.92 -28.78 -31.55
C ASP A 560 9.27 -29.47 -31.29
N ALA A 561 9.32 -30.78 -31.53
CA ALA A 561 10.55 -31.54 -31.56
C ALA A 561 10.75 -32.21 -32.93
N SER A 562 12.00 -32.35 -33.34
CA SER A 562 12.39 -33.01 -34.60
C SER A 562 13.51 -34.03 -34.38
N LEU A 563 13.59 -35.00 -35.29
CA LEU A 563 14.57 -36.08 -35.25
C LEU A 563 15.50 -36.04 -36.46
N ALA A 564 16.79 -36.22 -36.19
CA ALA A 564 17.78 -36.59 -37.17
C ALA A 564 18.43 -37.92 -36.74
N SER A 565 18.78 -38.76 -37.72
CA SER A 565 19.51 -40.02 -37.46
C SER A 565 20.91 -39.94 -38.08
N PRO A 566 21.88 -39.31 -37.39
CA PRO A 566 23.26 -39.29 -37.85
C PRO A 566 23.94 -40.64 -37.59
N ALA A 567 24.95 -40.95 -38.41
CA ALA A 567 25.78 -42.13 -38.21
C ALA A 567 26.52 -42.05 -36.87
N GLY A 568 26.50 -43.15 -36.11
CA GLY A 568 27.10 -43.21 -34.78
C GLY A 568 27.31 -44.63 -34.28
N THR A 569 27.32 -44.79 -32.95
CA THR A 569 27.35 -46.10 -32.28
C THR A 569 26.19 -46.16 -31.30
N SER A 570 25.12 -46.87 -31.65
CA SER A 570 23.93 -47.04 -30.83
C SER A 570 23.52 -48.51 -30.71
N ASP A 571 22.71 -48.83 -29.69
CA ASP A 571 21.99 -50.12 -29.60
C ASP A 571 20.55 -50.05 -30.14
N LEU A 572 20.19 -48.92 -30.76
CA LEU A 572 18.85 -48.70 -31.30
C LEU A 572 18.55 -49.74 -32.37
N THR A 573 17.37 -50.33 -32.29
CA THR A 573 16.91 -51.26 -33.33
C THR A 573 16.63 -50.47 -34.61
N ALA A 574 17.07 -50.97 -35.77
CA ALA A 574 16.74 -50.33 -37.04
C ALA A 574 15.21 -50.26 -37.22
N GLY A 575 14.69 -49.09 -37.56
CA GLY A 575 13.24 -48.84 -37.54
C GLY A 575 12.88 -47.39 -37.80
N SER A 576 11.59 -47.07 -37.75
CA SER A 576 11.09 -45.69 -37.86
C SER A 576 10.59 -45.21 -36.50
N TYR A 577 11.05 -44.04 -36.07
CA TYR A 577 10.81 -43.47 -34.75
C TYR A 577 10.27 -42.06 -34.84
N ARG A 578 9.42 -41.65 -33.90
CA ARG A 578 8.99 -40.25 -33.72
C ARG A 578 9.18 -39.82 -32.27
N VAL A 579 9.22 -38.51 -32.05
CA VAL A 579 9.46 -37.94 -30.72
C VAL A 579 8.42 -36.87 -30.37
N ARG A 580 8.17 -36.70 -29.07
CA ARG A 580 7.56 -35.49 -28.50
C ARG A 580 8.15 -35.27 -27.11
N PHE A 581 7.93 -34.11 -26.50
CA PHE A 581 8.43 -33.84 -25.16
C PHE A 581 7.41 -33.11 -24.29
N ALA A 582 7.62 -33.19 -22.97
CA ALA A 582 6.89 -32.45 -21.96
C ALA A 582 7.88 -31.85 -20.95
N TYR A 583 7.51 -30.74 -20.31
CA TYR A 583 8.24 -30.21 -19.17
C TYR A 583 7.96 -31.04 -17.91
N VAL A 584 8.98 -31.22 -17.08
CA VAL A 584 8.93 -31.96 -15.83
C VAL A 584 9.31 -31.01 -14.70
N TYR A 585 8.48 -30.98 -13.67
CA TYR A 585 8.67 -30.17 -12.47
C TYR A 585 8.87 -31.09 -11.27
N ASP A 586 9.85 -30.76 -10.43
CA ASP A 586 10.24 -31.55 -9.26
C ASP A 586 9.55 -31.11 -7.97
N GLY A 587 8.86 -29.96 -8.00
CA GLY A 587 8.21 -29.37 -6.84
C GLY A 587 8.78 -28.01 -6.43
N GLY A 588 9.93 -27.60 -6.98
CA GLY A 588 10.63 -26.38 -6.59
C GLY A 588 10.37 -25.16 -7.47
N GLN A 589 9.54 -25.28 -8.52
CA GLN A 589 9.25 -24.19 -9.45
C GLN A 589 7.75 -24.00 -9.64
N VAL A 590 7.38 -22.80 -10.06
CA VAL A 590 5.99 -22.40 -10.26
C VAL A 590 5.39 -23.14 -11.45
N THR A 591 4.32 -23.88 -11.19
CA THR A 591 3.58 -24.66 -12.18
C THR A 591 2.24 -24.05 -12.56
N ALA A 592 1.66 -23.20 -11.72
CA ALA A 592 0.44 -22.47 -12.05
C ALA A 592 0.35 -21.15 -11.28
N ILE A 593 -0.26 -20.15 -11.90
CA ILE A 593 -0.61 -18.87 -11.27
C ILE A 593 -2.03 -18.51 -11.71
N GLN A 594 -2.84 -18.06 -10.76
CA GLN A 594 -4.21 -17.65 -10.97
C GLN A 594 -4.42 -16.27 -10.36
N HIS A 595 -4.98 -15.33 -11.13
CA HIS A 595 -5.22 -13.94 -10.69
C HIS A 595 -6.68 -13.63 -10.35
N GLU A 596 -7.60 -14.52 -10.72
CA GLU A 596 -9.04 -14.37 -10.49
C GLU A 596 -9.61 -15.51 -9.62
N PRO A 597 -10.60 -15.27 -8.73
CA PRO A 597 -11.17 -16.31 -7.88
C PRO A 597 -12.04 -17.33 -8.65
N GLU A 598 -12.14 -18.56 -8.12
CA GLU A 598 -12.96 -19.65 -8.71
C GLU A 598 -14.48 -19.48 -8.47
N SER A 599 -14.90 -18.64 -7.51
CA SER A 599 -16.30 -18.34 -7.11
C SER A 599 -16.30 -17.18 -6.09
N PRO A 600 -17.36 -16.39 -5.86
CA PRO A 600 -17.22 -15.02 -5.35
C PRO A 600 -16.78 -15.01 -3.88
N VAL A 601 -15.55 -14.55 -3.65
CA VAL A 601 -15.06 -14.20 -2.32
C VAL A 601 -14.40 -12.84 -2.43
N GLY A 602 -14.87 -11.87 -1.64
CA GLY A 602 -14.48 -10.45 -1.68
C GLY A 602 -13.04 -10.16 -1.25
N ASP A 603 -12.26 -11.21 -0.98
CA ASP A 603 -10.91 -11.15 -0.44
C ASP A 603 -9.84 -10.97 -1.52
N TRP A 604 -10.18 -11.18 -2.79
CA TRP A 604 -9.27 -10.99 -3.92
C TRP A 604 -9.20 -9.53 -4.37
N LEU A 605 -8.01 -9.11 -4.77
CA LEU A 605 -7.81 -7.88 -5.51
C LEU A 605 -8.40 -7.99 -6.91
N ARG A 606 -9.38 -7.14 -7.22
CA ARG A 606 -10.04 -7.10 -8.53
C ARG A 606 -9.51 -5.97 -9.39
N GLU A 607 -9.29 -6.25 -10.66
CA GLU A 607 -8.89 -5.19 -11.58
C GLU A 607 -10.06 -4.22 -11.85
N VAL A 608 -9.77 -2.92 -11.78
CA VAL A 608 -10.70 -1.84 -12.14
C VAL A 608 -10.06 -0.94 -13.20
N ASP A 609 -10.89 -0.33 -14.05
CA ASP A 609 -10.43 0.56 -15.12
C ASP A 609 -10.52 2.05 -14.72
N VAL A 610 -10.16 2.37 -13.47
CA VAL A 610 -10.13 3.74 -12.94
C VAL A 610 -8.85 3.94 -12.12
N THR A 611 -8.08 4.99 -12.42
CA THR A 611 -6.82 5.29 -11.73
C THR A 611 -7.06 5.68 -10.27
N LEU A 612 -6.11 5.42 -9.37
CA LEU A 612 -6.23 5.85 -7.96
C LEU A 612 -6.41 7.36 -7.82
N ALA A 613 -5.87 8.15 -8.75
CA ALA A 613 -6.03 9.60 -8.78
C ALA A 613 -7.45 10.03 -9.19
N GLU A 614 -8.01 9.43 -10.23
CA GLU A 614 -9.42 9.61 -10.63
C GLU A 614 -10.38 9.18 -9.51
N LEU A 615 -10.05 8.06 -8.88
CA LEU A 615 -10.82 7.42 -7.83
C LEU A 615 -10.75 8.25 -6.53
N ALA A 616 -9.57 8.77 -6.19
CA ALA A 616 -9.37 9.71 -5.09
C ALA A 616 -9.95 11.10 -5.37
N ALA A 617 -9.96 11.59 -6.62
CA ALA A 617 -10.61 12.85 -7.01
C ALA A 617 -12.12 12.77 -6.86
N GLY A 618 -12.72 11.60 -7.12
CA GLY A 618 -14.11 11.30 -6.80
C GLY A 618 -14.40 11.15 -5.30
N ALA A 619 -13.36 11.00 -4.46
CA ALA A 619 -13.53 10.57 -3.07
C ALA A 619 -12.79 11.41 -1.98
N GLY A 620 -11.98 12.42 -2.31
CA GLY A 620 -11.13 13.14 -1.35
C GLY A 620 -10.98 14.65 -1.61
N ALA A 621 -11.28 15.44 -0.58
CA ALA A 621 -11.18 16.91 -0.47
C ALA A 621 -12.22 17.73 -1.25
N GLY A 622 -13.52 17.42 -1.05
CA GLY A 622 -14.64 18.27 -1.51
C GLY A 622 -15.52 17.68 -2.61
N GLY A 623 -15.24 16.45 -3.07
CA GLY A 623 -16.09 15.72 -4.02
C GLY A 623 -17.51 15.52 -3.47
N THR A 624 -18.45 16.31 -3.97
CA THR A 624 -19.83 16.35 -3.46
C THR A 624 -20.61 15.17 -4.05
N GLN A 625 -20.65 14.02 -3.39
CA GLN A 625 -21.59 12.97 -3.79
C GLN A 625 -23.00 13.42 -3.44
N LEU A 626 -23.87 13.43 -4.46
CA LEU A 626 -25.26 13.75 -4.26
C LEU A 626 -26.07 12.46 -4.25
N LEU A 627 -26.98 12.40 -3.29
CA LEU A 627 -27.82 11.25 -3.09
C LEU A 627 -29.05 11.35 -3.98
N TYR A 628 -29.36 10.29 -4.72
CA TYR A 628 -30.54 10.19 -5.58
C TYR A 628 -31.29 8.90 -5.28
N ARG A 629 -32.56 8.86 -5.69
CA ARG A 629 -33.33 7.62 -5.79
C ARG A 629 -33.18 7.05 -7.19
N LEU A 630 -33.07 5.74 -7.31
CA LEU A 630 -33.12 5.09 -8.61
C LEU A 630 -34.57 5.02 -9.10
N SER A 631 -34.84 5.58 -10.27
CA SER A 631 -36.12 5.42 -10.96
C SER A 631 -36.11 4.16 -11.82
N SER A 632 -37.26 3.48 -11.90
CA SER A 632 -37.49 2.41 -12.87
C SER A 632 -37.99 2.92 -14.23
N ALA A 633 -38.23 4.23 -14.35
CA ALA A 633 -38.60 4.85 -15.62
C ALA A 633 -37.41 4.85 -16.58
N THR A 634 -37.68 4.61 -17.87
CA THR A 634 -36.64 4.59 -18.92
C THR A 634 -36.72 5.78 -19.88
N THR A 635 -37.43 6.83 -19.48
CA THR A 635 -37.71 8.02 -20.30
C THR A 635 -37.56 9.28 -19.47
N ALA A 636 -37.01 10.35 -20.07
CA ALA A 636 -36.97 11.66 -19.45
C ALA A 636 -38.36 12.31 -19.28
N PRO A 637 -38.54 13.26 -18.34
CA PRO A 637 -37.59 13.63 -17.29
C PRO A 637 -37.64 12.65 -16.10
N PRO A 638 -36.54 12.52 -15.33
CA PRO A 638 -36.58 11.83 -14.04
C PRO A 638 -37.46 12.58 -13.04
N GLY A 639 -37.96 11.90 -12.00
CA GLY A 639 -38.60 12.56 -10.87
C GLY A 639 -37.62 13.43 -10.09
N ALA A 640 -38.16 14.34 -9.25
CA ALA A 640 -37.33 15.14 -8.35
C ALA A 640 -36.55 14.22 -7.39
N ALA A 641 -35.25 14.49 -7.22
CA ALA A 641 -34.33 13.64 -6.45
C ALA A 641 -34.11 12.24 -7.04
N GLU A 642 -34.39 12.03 -8.33
CA GLU A 642 -34.16 10.75 -9.00
C GLU A 642 -33.03 10.78 -10.05
N VAL A 643 -32.46 9.60 -10.28
CA VAL A 643 -31.67 9.27 -11.47
C VAL A 643 -32.37 8.14 -12.22
N SER A 644 -32.35 8.21 -13.54
CA SER A 644 -32.93 7.19 -14.43
C SER A 644 -32.01 6.91 -15.62
N PHE A 645 -32.23 5.78 -16.27
CA PHE A 645 -31.46 5.30 -17.42
C PHE A 645 -32.38 5.20 -18.61
N ASN A 646 -31.88 5.36 -19.83
CA ASN A 646 -32.71 5.09 -21.02
C ASN A 646 -32.92 3.59 -21.31
N ASP A 647 -32.25 2.71 -20.58
CA ASP A 647 -32.40 1.26 -20.64
C ASP A 647 -32.66 0.68 -19.23
N PRO A 648 -33.54 -0.33 -19.06
CA PRO A 648 -33.76 -0.97 -17.76
C PRO A 648 -32.53 -1.70 -17.20
N VAL A 649 -31.51 -1.99 -18.02
CA VAL A 649 -30.23 -2.54 -17.60
C VAL A 649 -29.20 -1.41 -17.60
N PRO A 650 -28.74 -0.92 -16.42
CA PRO A 650 -27.80 0.19 -16.36
C PRO A 650 -26.53 -0.05 -17.19
N GLY A 651 -25.96 -1.26 -17.18
CA GLY A 651 -24.78 -1.57 -18.00
C GLY A 651 -24.96 -1.42 -19.52
N ASP A 652 -26.20 -1.40 -20.02
CA ASP A 652 -26.53 -1.25 -21.45
C ASP A 652 -27.05 0.17 -21.77
N ALA A 653 -27.15 1.06 -20.78
CA ALA A 653 -27.63 2.41 -20.98
C ALA A 653 -26.62 3.26 -21.78
N PHE A 654 -27.13 4.02 -22.74
CA PHE A 654 -26.33 4.98 -23.52
C PHE A 654 -26.68 6.44 -23.20
N GLU A 655 -27.67 6.65 -22.32
CA GLU A 655 -28.04 7.96 -21.80
C GLU A 655 -28.58 7.83 -20.38
N ILE A 656 -28.15 8.72 -19.49
CA ILE A 656 -28.63 8.82 -18.11
C ILE A 656 -29.30 10.19 -17.89
N TYR A 657 -30.32 10.21 -17.04
CA TYR A 657 -31.02 11.44 -16.69
C TYR A 657 -30.92 11.68 -15.18
N VAL A 658 -30.33 12.82 -14.79
CA VAL A 658 -30.06 13.16 -13.39
C VAL A 658 -30.81 14.45 -13.02
N SER A 659 -31.71 14.37 -12.04
CA SER A 659 -32.47 15.53 -11.55
C SER A 659 -31.55 16.65 -11.01
N THR A 660 -31.88 17.93 -11.24
CA THR A 660 -31.15 19.07 -10.64
C THR A 660 -31.45 19.25 -9.14
N THR A 661 -32.40 18.49 -8.61
CA THR A 661 -32.62 18.36 -7.17
C THR A 661 -32.14 16.99 -6.73
N ALA A 662 -31.28 16.91 -5.73
CA ALA A 662 -30.88 15.67 -5.06
C ALA A 662 -31.76 15.42 -3.82
N GLN A 663 -31.62 14.26 -3.18
CA GLN A 663 -32.32 13.95 -1.94
C GLN A 663 -32.08 15.03 -0.86
N ASN A 664 -33.03 15.18 0.06
CA ASN A 664 -33.09 16.27 1.05
C ASN A 664 -33.26 17.68 0.45
N GLY A 665 -33.68 17.79 -0.81
CA GLY A 665 -33.92 19.08 -1.47
C GLY A 665 -32.64 19.85 -1.77
N ILE A 666 -31.52 19.16 -1.87
CA ILE A 666 -30.22 19.77 -2.21
C ILE A 666 -30.25 20.17 -3.69
N ASP A 667 -29.91 21.42 -3.97
CA ASP A 667 -29.72 21.90 -5.34
C ASP A 667 -28.42 21.34 -5.92
N ALA A 668 -28.56 20.49 -6.93
CA ALA A 668 -27.48 19.81 -7.63
C ALA A 668 -26.98 20.59 -8.87
N THR A 669 -27.59 21.74 -9.20
CA THR A 669 -27.33 22.44 -10.46
C THR A 669 -25.84 22.78 -10.63
N SER A 670 -25.25 23.44 -9.65
CA SER A 670 -23.81 23.79 -9.68
C SER A 670 -22.87 22.57 -9.64
N PHE A 671 -23.35 21.41 -9.19
CA PHE A 671 -22.61 20.16 -9.22
C PHE A 671 -22.68 19.49 -10.60
N LEU A 672 -23.84 19.52 -11.25
CA LEU A 672 -24.07 18.96 -12.59
C LEU A 672 -23.47 19.84 -13.70
N GLU A 673 -23.44 21.16 -13.53
CA GLU A 673 -22.77 22.11 -14.44
C GLU A 673 -21.27 21.85 -14.61
N GLN A 674 -20.64 21.20 -13.62
CA GLN A 674 -19.22 20.84 -13.69
C GLN A 674 -18.95 19.64 -14.61
N LEU A 675 -19.99 18.89 -15.00
CA LEU A 675 -19.84 17.74 -15.88
C LEU A 675 -19.57 18.19 -17.32
N GLN A 676 -18.50 17.68 -17.91
CA GLN A 676 -18.09 17.97 -19.29
C GLN A 676 -17.83 16.66 -20.04
N PRO A 677 -17.88 16.65 -21.39
CA PRO A 677 -17.39 15.52 -22.17
C PRO A 677 -15.99 15.07 -21.72
N ALA A 678 -15.74 13.76 -21.70
CA ALA A 678 -14.56 13.08 -21.15
C ALA A 678 -14.46 13.01 -19.60
N ALA A 679 -15.46 13.49 -18.86
CA ALA A 679 -15.62 13.11 -17.46
C ALA A 679 -16.08 11.64 -17.34
N LYS A 680 -15.99 11.06 -16.14
CA LYS A 680 -16.61 9.77 -15.82
C LYS A 680 -17.69 9.94 -14.77
N VAL A 681 -18.76 9.15 -14.85
CA VAL A 681 -19.82 9.11 -13.84
C VAL A 681 -19.90 7.73 -13.19
N LEU A 682 -20.01 7.73 -11.87
CA LEU A 682 -20.29 6.58 -11.03
C LEU A 682 -21.73 6.68 -10.50
N ILE A 683 -22.49 5.60 -10.68
CA ILE A 683 -23.76 5.39 -9.98
C ILE A 683 -23.64 4.11 -9.18
N ALA A 684 -23.76 4.19 -7.85
CA ALA A 684 -23.57 3.06 -6.95
C ALA A 684 -24.57 3.06 -5.81
N ASN A 685 -24.83 1.89 -5.23
CA ASN A 685 -25.67 1.77 -4.05
C ASN A 685 -25.06 2.50 -2.85
N ARG A 686 -25.89 3.27 -2.12
CA ARG A 686 -25.42 4.07 -0.97
C ARG A 686 -24.85 3.24 0.20
N PHE A 687 -25.22 1.96 0.30
CA PHE A 687 -24.93 1.12 1.47
C PHE A 687 -24.45 -0.30 1.13
N ASP A 688 -24.18 -0.58 -0.13
CA ASP A 688 -23.78 -1.90 -0.62
C ASP A 688 -22.77 -1.77 -1.76
N ASN A 689 -21.65 -2.49 -1.66
CA ASN A 689 -20.63 -2.49 -2.72
C ASN A 689 -20.98 -3.47 -3.85
N GLY A 690 -22.10 -4.18 -3.75
CA GLY A 690 -22.55 -5.16 -4.71
C GLY A 690 -23.05 -4.56 -6.04
N GLY A 691 -23.64 -3.36 -6.02
CA GLY A 691 -24.31 -2.74 -7.18
C GLY A 691 -23.70 -1.42 -7.62
N HIS A 692 -23.12 -1.36 -8.82
CA HIS A 692 -22.57 -0.13 -9.41
C HIS A 692 -22.52 -0.17 -10.94
N VAL A 693 -22.41 1.02 -11.56
CA VAL A 693 -22.11 1.21 -12.98
C VAL A 693 -21.21 2.43 -13.20
N PHE A 694 -20.25 2.30 -14.11
CA PHE A 694 -19.37 3.36 -14.59
C PHE A 694 -19.65 3.68 -16.04
N TYR A 695 -19.59 4.97 -16.34
CA TYR A 695 -19.61 5.41 -17.72
C TYR A 695 -18.58 6.48 -18.02
N ASP A 696 -18.09 6.48 -19.26
CA ASP A 696 -17.53 7.66 -19.89
C ASP A 696 -18.66 8.61 -20.29
N VAL A 697 -18.46 9.91 -20.06
CA VAL A 697 -19.39 10.96 -20.48
C VAL A 697 -19.03 11.42 -21.88
N ASP A 698 -19.93 11.15 -22.83
CA ASP A 698 -19.76 11.54 -24.23
C ASP A 698 -20.27 12.97 -24.47
N PHE A 699 -21.43 13.30 -23.92
CA PHE A 699 -22.09 14.60 -24.09
C PHE A 699 -23.01 14.92 -22.91
N VAL A 700 -23.21 16.20 -22.62
CA VAL A 700 -24.08 16.68 -21.54
C VAL A 700 -25.02 17.75 -22.09
N SER A 701 -26.33 17.58 -21.86
CA SER A 701 -27.38 18.56 -22.17
C SER A 701 -28.07 19.00 -20.88
N GLU A 702 -28.13 20.31 -20.64
CA GLU A 702 -28.92 20.89 -19.57
C GLU A 702 -30.38 21.03 -20.03
N GLU A 703 -31.30 20.47 -19.24
CA GLU A 703 -32.73 20.51 -19.49
C GLU A 703 -33.46 21.14 -18.28
N ALA A 704 -34.72 21.53 -18.47
CA ALA A 704 -35.49 22.11 -17.38
C ALA A 704 -35.70 21.11 -16.23
N GLY A 705 -34.91 21.22 -15.16
CA GLY A 705 -35.01 20.42 -13.94
C GLY A 705 -34.17 19.14 -13.89
N TYR A 706 -33.39 18.83 -14.94
CA TYR A 706 -32.50 17.67 -14.98
C TYR A 706 -31.39 17.85 -16.04
N TYR A 707 -30.39 16.96 -16.01
CA TYR A 707 -29.35 16.85 -17.03
C TYR A 707 -29.51 15.53 -17.78
N ALA A 708 -29.50 15.58 -19.11
CA ALA A 708 -29.39 14.40 -19.97
C ALA A 708 -27.92 14.21 -20.35
N ILE A 709 -27.36 13.04 -20.02
CA ILE A 709 -25.93 12.78 -20.16
C ILE A 709 -25.79 11.54 -21.05
N ALA A 710 -25.27 11.74 -22.25
CA ALA A 710 -24.91 10.65 -23.14
C ALA A 710 -23.66 9.96 -22.58
N VAL A 711 -23.72 8.64 -22.51
CA VAL A 711 -22.75 7.83 -21.80
C VAL A 711 -22.36 6.58 -22.57
N SER A 712 -21.13 6.11 -22.34
CA SER A 712 -20.64 4.81 -22.79
C SER A 712 -20.23 3.99 -21.57
N ALA A 713 -20.87 2.83 -21.36
CA ALA A 713 -20.60 2.00 -20.19
C ALA A 713 -19.16 1.46 -20.21
N ILE A 714 -18.46 1.65 -19.10
CA ILE A 714 -17.09 1.14 -18.89
C ILE A 714 -17.18 -0.21 -18.18
N SER A 715 -17.92 -0.25 -17.07
CA SER A 715 -18.08 -1.45 -16.25
C SER A 715 -19.38 -1.38 -15.45
N SER A 716 -19.93 -2.55 -15.10
CA SER A 716 -21.05 -2.66 -14.17
C SER A 716 -20.95 -3.94 -13.36
N SER A 717 -21.50 -3.92 -12.14
CA SER A 717 -21.56 -5.10 -11.26
C SER A 717 -22.83 -5.07 -10.43
N GLY A 718 -23.43 -6.23 -10.23
CA GLY A 718 -24.62 -6.45 -9.42
C GLY A 718 -25.82 -5.57 -9.79
N MET A 719 -26.80 -5.48 -8.89
CA MET A 719 -28.02 -4.72 -9.12
C MET A 719 -27.99 -3.39 -8.36
N LEU A 720 -28.37 -2.30 -9.03
CA LEU A 720 -28.64 -1.04 -8.35
C LEU A 720 -29.93 -1.15 -7.52
N SER A 721 -29.90 -0.53 -6.35
CA SER A 721 -30.96 -0.46 -5.36
C SER A 721 -31.71 0.87 -5.46
N SER A 722 -32.70 1.09 -4.59
CA SER A 722 -33.52 2.29 -4.62
C SER A 722 -32.77 3.58 -4.25
N ASP A 723 -31.69 3.50 -3.46
CA ASP A 723 -30.89 4.67 -3.07
C ASP A 723 -29.49 4.56 -3.65
N VAL A 724 -29.16 5.51 -4.53
CA VAL A 724 -27.90 5.52 -5.26
C VAL A 724 -27.19 6.84 -5.07
N VAL A 725 -25.87 6.76 -4.92
CA VAL A 725 -25.01 7.94 -4.98
C VAL A 725 -24.61 8.16 -6.43
N VAL A 726 -24.69 9.42 -6.87
CA VAL A 726 -24.12 9.85 -8.15
C VAL A 726 -22.86 10.64 -7.84
N GLY A 727 -21.73 10.16 -8.35
CA GLY A 727 -20.42 10.78 -8.21
C GLY A 727 -19.79 10.99 -9.58
N PHE A 728 -19.02 12.07 -9.72
CA PHE A 728 -18.29 12.38 -10.94
C PHE A 728 -16.78 12.33 -10.70
N VAL A 729 -16.07 11.85 -11.70
CA VAL A 729 -14.62 11.99 -11.83
C VAL A 729 -14.38 12.98 -12.96
N PHE A 730 -13.85 14.15 -12.61
CA PHE A 730 -13.52 15.18 -13.59
C PHE A 730 -12.15 14.86 -14.21
N ALA A 731 -12.06 14.83 -15.55
CA ALA A 731 -10.77 14.89 -16.22
C ALA A 731 -10.06 16.18 -15.78
N GLY A 732 -8.79 16.09 -15.38
CA GLY A 732 -8.06 17.20 -14.77
C GLY A 732 -8.28 18.53 -15.50
N THR A 733 -8.44 19.63 -14.77
CA THR A 733 -8.69 20.95 -15.35
C THR A 733 -7.66 21.22 -16.45
N PRO A 734 -8.08 21.56 -17.70
CA PRO A 734 -7.16 22.12 -18.68
C PRO A 734 -6.38 23.24 -18.02
N GLY A 735 -5.04 23.21 -18.12
CA GLY A 735 -4.18 24.24 -17.55
C GLY A 735 -4.70 25.62 -17.95
N ALA A 736 -4.65 26.57 -17.02
CA ALA A 736 -5.12 27.94 -17.26
C ALA A 736 -4.64 28.42 -18.63
N THR A 737 -5.57 28.79 -19.51
CA THR A 737 -5.22 29.41 -20.80
C THR A 737 -4.28 30.57 -20.49
N GLY A 738 -3.07 30.55 -21.07
CA GLY A 738 -2.09 31.61 -20.83
C GLY A 738 -2.72 32.99 -21.05
N PRO A 739 -2.31 34.03 -20.30
CA PRO A 739 -2.92 35.34 -20.42
C PRO A 739 -2.95 35.78 -21.89
N ALA A 740 -4.13 36.23 -22.34
CA ALA A 740 -4.30 36.72 -23.70
C ALA A 740 -3.21 37.76 -24.01
N GLY A 741 -2.49 37.56 -25.13
CA GLY A 741 -1.44 38.49 -25.54
C GLY A 741 -1.98 39.92 -25.63
N PRO A 742 -1.17 40.95 -25.29
CA PRO A 742 -1.62 42.33 -25.28
C PRO A 742 -2.24 42.69 -26.63
N THR A 743 -3.47 43.23 -26.60
CA THR A 743 -4.20 43.72 -27.76
C THR A 743 -3.32 44.71 -28.52
N GLY A 744 -3.10 44.47 -29.82
CA GLY A 744 -2.31 45.34 -30.69
C GLY A 744 -2.88 46.77 -30.72
N ALA A 745 -1.98 47.77 -30.80
CA ALA A 745 -2.33 49.17 -30.77
C ALA A 745 -3.38 49.53 -31.86
N THR A 746 -4.45 50.19 -31.42
CA THR A 746 -5.56 50.67 -32.24
C THR A 746 -5.08 51.53 -33.41
N GLY A 747 -5.44 51.14 -34.64
CA GLY A 747 -5.25 51.98 -35.83
C GLY A 747 -6.18 53.20 -35.82
N ALA A 748 -5.69 54.34 -36.32
CA ALA A 748 -6.44 55.59 -36.35
C ALA A 748 -7.75 55.48 -37.15
N ILE A 749 -8.87 55.85 -36.51
CA ILE A 749 -10.22 55.85 -37.07
C ILE A 749 -10.36 57.00 -38.08
N GLY A 750 -10.82 56.68 -39.31
CA GLY A 750 -11.23 57.67 -40.30
C GLY A 750 -12.55 58.38 -39.91
N PRO A 751 -12.80 59.61 -40.40
CA PRO A 751 -13.94 60.41 -39.96
C PRO A 751 -15.28 59.72 -40.23
N ALA A 752 -16.13 59.70 -39.20
CA ALA A 752 -17.43 59.03 -39.20
C ALA A 752 -18.43 59.68 -40.17
N GLY A 753 -19.14 58.84 -40.92
CA GLY A 753 -20.32 59.25 -41.69
C GLY A 753 -21.52 59.57 -40.79
N PRO A 754 -22.48 60.39 -41.25
CA PRO A 754 -23.63 60.80 -40.43
C PRO A 754 -24.47 59.58 -40.00
N PRO A 755 -24.83 59.47 -38.71
CA PRO A 755 -25.61 58.35 -38.18
C PRO A 755 -26.99 58.23 -38.83
N GLY A 756 -27.34 57.01 -39.27
CA GLY A 756 -28.71 56.61 -39.58
C GLY A 756 -29.53 56.42 -38.32
N ALA A 757 -30.83 56.74 -38.36
CA ALA A 757 -31.73 56.70 -37.22
C ALA A 757 -31.83 55.30 -36.58
N THR A 758 -31.55 55.23 -35.28
CA THR A 758 -31.68 54.05 -34.43
C THR A 758 -33.15 53.64 -34.30
N GLY A 759 -33.46 52.36 -34.52
CA GLY A 759 -34.77 51.77 -34.18
C GLY A 759 -34.97 51.70 -32.66
N PRO A 760 -36.22 51.69 -32.16
CA PRO A 760 -36.48 51.69 -30.72
C PRO A 760 -35.85 50.45 -30.05
N GLN A 761 -35.06 50.72 -29.01
CA GLN A 761 -34.52 49.74 -28.08
C GLN A 761 -35.68 49.03 -27.34
N GLY A 762 -35.63 47.70 -27.24
CA GLY A 762 -36.58 46.93 -26.43
C GLY A 762 -36.35 47.16 -24.94
N ASP A 763 -37.43 47.26 -24.17
CA ASP A 763 -37.41 47.57 -22.74
C ASP A 763 -36.68 46.49 -21.90
N PRO A 764 -35.91 46.89 -20.86
CA PRO A 764 -35.37 45.96 -19.87
C PRO A 764 -36.49 45.18 -19.15
N GLY A 765 -36.31 43.88 -18.93
CA GLY A 765 -37.23 43.04 -18.15
C GLY A 765 -37.46 43.59 -16.75
N ALA A 766 -38.71 43.95 -16.44
CA ALA A 766 -39.11 44.54 -15.16
C ALA A 766 -39.05 43.52 -14.01
N GLY A 767 -38.23 43.82 -12.99
CA GLY A 767 -38.24 43.09 -11.72
C GLY A 767 -39.52 43.34 -10.90
N ILE A 768 -39.80 42.43 -9.96
CA ILE A 768 -40.93 42.52 -9.04
C ILE A 768 -40.71 43.71 -8.08
N ASN A 769 -41.74 44.54 -7.88
CA ASN A 769 -41.70 45.73 -7.03
C ASN A 769 -42.43 45.46 -5.68
N PRO A 770 -41.73 45.10 -4.59
CA PRO A 770 -42.40 44.80 -3.32
C PRO A 770 -42.99 46.05 -2.65
N ARG A 771 -44.28 45.99 -2.30
CA ARG A 771 -45.06 47.07 -1.66
C ARG A 771 -45.50 46.76 -0.22
N GLY A 772 -45.10 45.61 0.33
CA GLY A 772 -45.45 45.20 1.70
C GLY A 772 -46.90 44.72 1.82
N ALA A 773 -47.54 44.88 2.99
CA ALA A 773 -48.91 44.41 3.19
C ALA A 773 -49.92 45.18 2.31
N TYR A 774 -50.90 44.47 1.75
CA TYR A 774 -51.93 45.07 0.90
C TYR A 774 -52.74 46.16 1.63
N ASN A 775 -52.95 47.30 0.97
CA ASN A 775 -53.79 48.41 1.41
C ASN A 775 -54.75 48.83 0.29
N GLY A 776 -56.05 48.69 0.51
CA GLY A 776 -57.07 48.98 -0.50
C GLY A 776 -57.21 50.45 -0.94
N SER A 777 -56.55 51.39 -0.26
CA SER A 777 -56.50 52.79 -0.69
C SER A 777 -55.28 53.11 -1.59
N THR A 778 -54.35 52.16 -1.73
CA THR A 778 -53.15 52.32 -2.56
C THR A 778 -53.42 51.82 -3.97
N ALA A 779 -52.97 52.59 -4.97
CA ALA A 779 -52.96 52.14 -6.36
C ALA A 779 -51.69 51.32 -6.63
N TYR A 780 -51.88 50.11 -7.17
CA TYR A 780 -50.82 49.16 -7.50
C TYR A 780 -50.68 49.03 -9.01
N ALA A 781 -49.45 49.05 -9.50
CA ALA A 781 -49.11 48.85 -10.91
C ALA A 781 -48.76 47.37 -11.18
N VAL A 782 -48.74 46.98 -12.46
CA VAL A 782 -48.29 45.64 -12.86
C VAL A 782 -46.87 45.41 -12.32
N ALA A 783 -46.62 44.20 -11.83
CA ALA A 783 -45.42 43.75 -11.12
C ALA A 783 -45.22 44.27 -9.69
N ASP A 784 -46.13 45.08 -9.12
CA ASP A 784 -46.12 45.36 -7.68
C ASP A 784 -46.51 44.08 -6.89
N SER A 785 -45.75 43.70 -5.86
CA SER A 785 -46.09 42.56 -5.00
C SER A 785 -46.52 42.99 -3.60
N VAL A 786 -47.49 42.27 -3.03
CA VAL A 786 -48.03 42.54 -1.68
C VAL A 786 -48.20 41.25 -0.88
N SER A 787 -48.14 41.36 0.45
CA SER A 787 -48.56 40.28 1.35
C SER A 787 -50.02 40.46 1.78
N TYR A 788 -50.78 39.36 1.80
CA TYR A 788 -52.19 39.34 2.22
C TYR A 788 -52.53 37.97 2.80
N LEU A 789 -52.98 37.94 4.06
CA LEU A 789 -53.33 36.72 4.82
C LEU A 789 -52.22 35.66 4.82
N GLY A 790 -50.97 36.09 5.03
CA GLY A 790 -49.80 35.21 5.10
C GLY A 790 -49.22 34.78 3.74
N SER A 791 -49.99 34.91 2.66
CA SER A 791 -49.55 34.62 1.30
C SER A 791 -49.02 35.88 0.60
N SER A 792 -48.22 35.72 -0.46
CA SER A 792 -47.73 36.81 -1.29
C SER A 792 -48.33 36.77 -2.70
N TYR A 793 -48.65 37.93 -3.25
CA TYR A 793 -49.32 38.10 -4.55
C TYR A 793 -48.62 39.17 -5.37
N ILE A 794 -48.68 39.07 -6.70
CA ILE A 794 -48.16 40.06 -7.64
C ILE A 794 -49.28 40.62 -8.52
N ALA A 795 -49.33 41.94 -8.70
CA ALA A 795 -50.32 42.58 -9.56
C ALA A 795 -49.99 42.28 -11.02
N ILE A 796 -50.95 41.70 -11.75
CA ILE A 796 -50.85 41.40 -13.17
C ILE A 796 -51.65 42.41 -14.03
N ALA A 797 -52.45 43.26 -13.38
CA ALA A 797 -53.10 44.43 -13.97
C ALA A 797 -53.12 45.60 -12.96
N PRO A 798 -53.09 46.88 -13.40
CA PRO A 798 -53.18 48.02 -12.48
C PRO A 798 -54.48 47.97 -11.68
N THR A 799 -54.42 48.19 -10.37
CA THR A 799 -55.55 47.96 -9.49
C THR A 799 -55.54 48.86 -8.25
N THR A 800 -56.73 49.23 -7.76
CA THR A 800 -56.92 49.99 -6.51
C THR A 800 -58.20 49.47 -5.86
N GLY A 801 -58.14 49.12 -4.58
CA GLY A 801 -59.30 48.63 -3.83
C GLY A 801 -59.67 47.16 -4.05
N ASN A 802 -59.15 46.47 -5.07
CA ASN A 802 -59.42 45.04 -5.30
C ASN A 802 -58.46 44.15 -4.51
N LEU A 803 -59.02 43.21 -3.73
CA LEU A 803 -58.26 42.29 -2.88
C LEU A 803 -57.27 41.42 -3.69
N PRO A 804 -56.10 41.06 -3.12
CA PRO A 804 -55.10 40.22 -3.78
C PRO A 804 -55.57 38.82 -4.20
N THR A 805 -56.69 38.33 -3.69
CA THR A 805 -57.30 37.07 -4.13
C THR A 805 -58.10 37.18 -5.43
N ASN A 806 -58.31 38.39 -5.96
CA ASN A 806 -58.98 38.59 -7.25
C ASN A 806 -58.01 38.33 -8.40
N THR A 807 -58.12 37.14 -8.99
CA THR A 807 -57.23 36.62 -10.05
C THR A 807 -57.25 37.41 -11.35
N SER A 808 -58.20 38.33 -11.53
CA SER A 808 -58.20 39.23 -12.70
C SER A 808 -57.20 40.38 -12.58
N PHE A 809 -56.73 40.68 -11.36
CA PHE A 809 -55.79 41.78 -11.09
C PHE A 809 -54.51 41.31 -10.42
N TRP A 810 -54.56 40.19 -9.71
CA TRP A 810 -53.46 39.67 -8.89
C TRP A 810 -53.21 38.19 -9.18
N GLN A 811 -51.94 37.77 -9.16
CA GLN A 811 -51.52 36.38 -9.25
C GLN A 811 -50.87 35.96 -7.94
N LEU A 812 -51.21 34.77 -7.43
CA LEU A 812 -50.55 34.20 -6.25
C LEU A 812 -49.08 33.93 -6.57
N LEU A 813 -48.19 34.49 -5.76
CA LEU A 813 -46.74 34.35 -5.90
C LEU A 813 -46.19 33.27 -4.95
N ALA A 814 -46.71 33.23 -3.71
CA ALA A 814 -46.45 32.13 -2.77
C ALA A 814 -47.59 32.01 -1.76
N GLU A 815 -48.04 30.78 -1.49
CA GLU A 815 -49.06 30.46 -0.48
C GLU A 815 -48.44 30.32 0.92
N ALA A 816 -49.19 30.64 1.98
CA ALA A 816 -48.75 30.41 3.34
C ALA A 816 -48.81 28.90 3.67
N GLY A 817 -47.73 28.33 4.22
CA GLY A 817 -47.71 26.92 4.66
C GLY A 817 -48.47 26.69 5.98
N GLU A 818 -48.92 25.45 6.19
CA GLU A 818 -49.47 25.02 7.49
C GLU A 818 -48.32 24.73 8.49
N ASP A 819 -48.41 25.32 9.70
CA ASP A 819 -47.41 25.17 10.75
C ASP A 819 -47.33 23.71 11.27
N GLY A 820 -46.17 23.08 11.10
CA GLY A 820 -45.86 21.76 11.64
C GLY A 820 -45.65 21.78 13.14
N ALA A 821 -46.70 21.49 13.91
CA ALA A 821 -46.59 21.16 15.33
C ALA A 821 -46.61 19.63 15.54
N ASP A 822 -45.67 19.18 16.38
CA ASP A 822 -45.53 17.89 17.08
C ASP A 822 -44.58 16.81 16.50
N GLY A 823 -43.39 16.73 17.10
CA GLY A 823 -42.80 15.45 17.52
C GLY A 823 -41.35 15.13 17.12
N ALA A 824 -40.38 15.63 17.88
CA ALA A 824 -38.98 15.20 17.78
C ALA A 824 -38.75 13.79 18.39
N THR A 825 -38.26 12.81 17.60
CA THR A 825 -37.29 11.75 17.98
C THR A 825 -37.00 10.88 16.73
N GLY A 826 -35.79 10.58 16.25
CA GLY A 826 -34.43 11.07 16.45
C GLY A 826 -33.57 10.55 15.28
N SER A 827 -32.60 11.34 14.82
CA SER A 827 -31.62 10.91 13.82
C SER A 827 -30.75 9.78 14.39
N VAL A 828 -30.57 8.68 13.65
CA VAL A 828 -29.47 7.73 13.88
C VAL A 828 -28.40 7.94 12.82
N SER A 829 -27.30 8.56 13.25
CA SER A 829 -26.04 8.60 12.52
C SER A 829 -25.34 7.24 12.61
N SER A 830 -24.98 6.70 11.45
CA SER A 830 -23.95 5.66 11.20
C SER A 830 -23.19 5.08 12.41
N ALA A 831 -23.65 3.94 12.91
CA ALA A 831 -22.87 2.78 13.36
C ALA A 831 -23.83 1.60 13.65
N SER A 832 -23.41 0.40 13.30
CA SER A 832 -24.16 -0.85 13.31
C SER A 832 -24.87 -1.13 14.66
N THR A 833 -26.19 -0.87 14.72
CA THR A 833 -27.27 -1.61 15.44
C THR A 833 -28.51 -0.71 15.49
N ILE A 834 -29.63 -1.14 14.90
CA ILE A 834 -30.93 -0.50 15.13
C ILE A 834 -31.44 -1.00 16.50
N ILE A 835 -31.32 -0.16 17.54
CA ILE A 835 -31.89 -0.45 18.87
C ILE A 835 -33.31 0.13 18.89
N LEU A 836 -34.32 -0.73 18.75
CA LEU A 836 -35.73 -0.36 18.93
C LEU A 836 -36.11 -0.59 20.39
N ALA A 837 -36.67 0.43 21.05
CA ALA A 837 -37.21 0.26 22.39
C ALA A 837 -38.42 -0.68 22.36
N GLU A 838 -38.49 -1.61 23.31
CA GLU A 838 -39.60 -2.54 23.49
C GLU A 838 -40.88 -1.75 23.82
N GLN A 839 -41.89 -1.86 22.96
CA GLN A 839 -43.20 -1.23 23.13
C GLN A 839 -44.17 -2.23 23.78
N GLY A 840 -44.83 -1.81 24.86
CA GLY A 840 -45.77 -2.66 25.60
C GLY A 840 -47.07 -2.99 24.84
N SER A 841 -47.34 -2.30 23.72
CA SER A 841 -48.53 -2.47 22.89
C SER A 841 -48.26 -2.08 21.43
N THR A 842 -49.15 -2.49 20.52
CA THR A 842 -49.13 -2.08 19.10
C THR A 842 -49.19 -0.55 18.98
N PRO A 843 -48.29 0.10 18.23
CA PRO A 843 -48.33 1.53 17.93
C PRO A 843 -49.60 1.92 17.17
N SER A 844 -49.91 3.21 17.12
CA SER A 844 -50.97 3.72 16.24
C SER A 844 -50.65 3.43 14.77
N THR A 845 -51.68 3.14 13.98
CA THR A 845 -51.56 2.94 12.53
C THR A 845 -50.80 4.11 11.89
N PRO A 846 -49.71 3.84 11.14
CA PRO A 846 -48.95 4.87 10.46
C PRO A 846 -49.77 5.57 9.36
N ALA A 847 -49.37 6.79 8.98
CA ALA A 847 -50.00 7.53 7.91
C ALA A 847 -49.89 6.77 6.56
N SER A 848 -50.81 7.05 5.62
CA SER A 848 -50.86 6.34 4.34
C SER A 848 -49.51 6.33 3.61
N GLY A 849 -49.11 5.15 3.13
CA GLY A 849 -47.83 4.88 2.49
C GLY A 849 -46.70 4.51 3.45
N ASN A 850 -46.91 4.57 4.78
CA ASN A 850 -45.86 4.30 5.77
C ASN A 850 -46.04 2.95 6.47
N VAL A 851 -44.92 2.40 6.95
CA VAL A 851 -44.88 1.18 7.75
C VAL A 851 -44.08 1.46 9.02
N THR A 852 -44.61 1.07 10.17
CA THR A 852 -43.93 1.21 11.47
C THR A 852 -43.28 -0.10 11.86
N PHE A 853 -41.96 -0.12 12.02
CA PHE A 853 -41.22 -1.25 12.62
C PHE A 853 -41.04 -1.03 14.13
N TYR A 854 -41.36 -2.02 14.95
CA TYR A 854 -41.24 -1.92 16.40
C TYR A 854 -41.04 -3.29 17.07
N ALA A 855 -40.34 -3.30 18.22
CA ALA A 855 -40.20 -4.47 19.06
C ALA A 855 -41.35 -4.52 20.08
N LYS A 856 -41.93 -5.69 20.32
CA LYS A 856 -43.00 -5.91 21.31
C LYS A 856 -42.50 -6.79 22.44
N THR A 857 -43.27 -6.88 23.53
CA THR A 857 -42.97 -7.73 24.71
C THR A 857 -42.90 -9.23 24.43
N ASP A 858 -43.08 -9.65 23.17
CA ASP A 858 -42.92 -11.03 22.71
C ASP A 858 -41.50 -11.34 22.19
N ASN A 859 -40.55 -10.41 22.29
CA ASN A 859 -39.16 -10.52 21.79
C ASN A 859 -39.05 -10.68 20.27
N PHE A 860 -40.07 -10.28 19.52
CA PHE A 860 -40.02 -10.23 18.07
C PHE A 860 -40.11 -8.81 17.54
N LEU A 861 -39.57 -8.63 16.34
CA LEU A 861 -39.77 -7.44 15.55
C LEU A 861 -41.08 -7.55 14.78
N HIS A 862 -41.89 -6.50 14.82
CA HIS A 862 -43.15 -6.39 14.08
C HIS A 862 -43.06 -5.24 13.09
N PHE A 863 -43.84 -5.34 12.02
CA PHE A 863 -44.20 -4.19 11.20
C PHE A 863 -45.71 -3.99 11.22
N LEU A 864 -46.15 -2.74 11.25
CA LEU A 864 -47.55 -2.31 11.15
C LEU A 864 -47.69 -1.50 9.87
N ASP A 865 -48.53 -1.94 8.94
CA ASP A 865 -48.80 -1.19 7.72
C ASP A 865 -49.79 -0.02 7.95
N ASP A 866 -49.91 0.85 6.96
CA ASP A 866 -50.80 2.02 6.96
C ASP A 866 -52.30 1.67 6.91
N LEU A 867 -52.63 0.39 6.73
CA LEU A 867 -53.97 -0.18 6.83
C LEU A 867 -54.25 -0.76 8.22
N GLY A 868 -53.27 -0.73 9.14
CA GLY A 868 -53.38 -1.21 10.51
C GLY A 868 -53.15 -2.72 10.66
N ASN A 869 -52.63 -3.41 9.64
CA ASN A 869 -52.28 -4.82 9.74
C ASN A 869 -50.89 -4.97 10.36
N GLU A 870 -50.85 -5.59 11.54
CA GLU A 870 -49.61 -5.97 12.22
C GLU A 870 -49.11 -7.32 11.70
N ARG A 871 -47.82 -7.40 11.37
CA ARG A 871 -47.15 -8.64 10.94
C ARG A 871 -45.81 -8.78 11.63
N ARG A 872 -45.55 -9.98 12.14
CA ARG A 872 -44.29 -10.33 12.80
C ARG A 872 -43.21 -10.71 11.79
N ILE A 873 -41.97 -10.29 12.02
CA ILE A 873 -40.80 -10.62 11.21
C ILE A 873 -40.03 -11.77 11.91
N PRO A 874 -39.94 -12.97 11.33
CA PRO A 874 -39.21 -14.08 11.91
C PRO A 874 -37.68 -13.95 11.73
N TYR A 875 -36.90 -14.49 12.67
CA TYR A 875 -35.43 -14.54 12.60
C TYR A 875 -34.93 -15.52 11.52
N THR A 876 -33.79 -15.23 10.87
CA THR A 876 -33.14 -16.07 9.85
C THR A 876 -32.50 -17.36 10.37
N ASN A 877 -32.38 -17.53 11.69
CA ASN A 877 -31.93 -18.77 12.35
C ASN A 877 -33.07 -19.42 13.14
N ILE A 878 -33.27 -20.74 12.98
CA ILE A 878 -34.24 -21.50 13.77
C ILE A 878 -33.85 -21.48 15.26
N GLN A 879 -34.67 -20.82 16.08
CA GLN A 879 -34.41 -20.71 17.51
C GLN A 879 -34.73 -22.03 18.21
N ILE A 880 -33.86 -22.47 19.12
CA ILE A 880 -34.02 -23.75 19.83
C ILE A 880 -34.65 -23.49 21.20
N ASN A 881 -35.81 -24.09 21.46
CA ASN A 881 -36.42 -24.17 22.79
C ASN A 881 -36.11 -25.53 23.40
N PHE A 882 -35.25 -25.59 24.41
CA PHE A 882 -34.84 -26.83 25.06
C PHE A 882 -35.69 -27.13 26.29
N GLN A 883 -36.29 -28.33 26.34
CA GLN A 883 -37.21 -28.76 27.39
C GLN A 883 -36.80 -30.11 27.96
N THR A 884 -36.86 -30.27 29.29
CA THR A 884 -36.50 -31.52 30.00
C THR A 884 -37.68 -32.19 30.71
N ASN A 885 -38.87 -31.56 30.69
CA ASN A 885 -40.10 -32.02 31.33
C ASN A 885 -41.28 -31.95 30.35
N ASN A 886 -42.47 -32.37 30.80
CA ASN A 886 -43.72 -32.14 30.08
C ASN A 886 -43.88 -30.66 29.71
N TYR A 887 -44.31 -30.40 28.48
CA TYR A 887 -44.33 -29.06 27.92
C TYR A 887 -45.65 -28.77 27.20
N VAL A 888 -46.19 -27.58 27.41
CA VAL A 888 -47.34 -27.07 26.64
C VAL A 888 -46.79 -25.99 25.72
N LEU A 889 -47.08 -26.09 24.42
CA LEU A 889 -46.60 -25.10 23.45
C LEU A 889 -47.08 -23.70 23.82
N ALA A 890 -46.19 -22.73 23.78
CA ALA A 890 -46.47 -21.32 24.04
C ALA A 890 -46.37 -20.52 22.75
N LEU A 891 -47.02 -19.36 22.66
CA LEU A 891 -47.01 -18.53 21.44
C LEU A 891 -45.57 -18.17 21.00
N THR A 892 -44.65 -18.12 21.95
CA THR A 892 -43.22 -17.89 21.71
C THR A 892 -42.49 -19.06 21.01
N ASP A 893 -43.12 -20.21 20.81
CA ASP A 893 -42.56 -21.36 20.06
C ASP A 893 -42.78 -21.29 18.56
N GLU A 894 -43.52 -20.29 18.08
CA GLU A 894 -43.79 -20.14 16.67
C GLU A 894 -42.48 -20.03 15.86
N TYR A 895 -42.33 -20.90 14.85
CA TYR A 895 -41.14 -21.04 13.99
C TYR A 895 -39.86 -21.50 14.73
N LYS A 896 -39.99 -22.13 15.90
CA LYS A 896 -38.85 -22.69 16.67
C LYS A 896 -38.67 -24.20 16.46
N LEU A 897 -37.47 -24.67 16.83
CA LEU A 897 -37.18 -26.07 17.11
C LEU A 897 -37.33 -26.33 18.61
N VAL A 898 -38.39 -27.02 19.02
CA VAL A 898 -38.57 -27.48 20.40
C VAL A 898 -37.85 -28.82 20.58
N THR A 899 -36.72 -28.81 21.28
CA THR A 899 -35.94 -30.01 21.62
C THR A 899 -36.34 -30.52 22.99
N LEU A 900 -36.96 -31.69 23.04
CA LEU A 900 -37.37 -32.35 24.29
C LEU A 900 -36.38 -33.45 24.65
N SER A 901 -35.63 -33.28 25.75
CA SER A 901 -34.51 -34.15 26.11
C SER A 901 -34.56 -34.57 27.57
N SER A 902 -35.07 -35.78 27.82
CA SER A 902 -35.04 -36.44 29.12
C SER A 902 -34.75 -37.93 28.98
N ALA A 903 -34.34 -38.57 30.06
CA ALA A 903 -34.27 -40.03 30.15
C ALA A 903 -35.66 -40.66 30.39
N GLY A 904 -36.63 -39.89 30.91
CA GLY A 904 -38.01 -40.30 31.12
C GLY A 904 -38.97 -39.81 30.04
N VAL A 905 -40.16 -40.39 29.97
CA VAL A 905 -41.21 -40.02 28.99
C VAL A 905 -41.60 -38.56 29.16
N ILE A 906 -41.71 -37.83 28.05
CA ILE A 906 -42.19 -36.44 28.03
C ILE A 906 -43.46 -36.37 27.18
N THR A 907 -44.43 -35.61 27.67
CA THR A 907 -45.64 -35.23 26.94
C THR A 907 -45.55 -33.80 26.44
N LEU A 908 -45.73 -33.59 25.14
CA LEU A 908 -45.87 -32.27 24.51
C LEU A 908 -47.35 -32.01 24.21
N THR A 909 -47.93 -30.96 24.79
CA THR A 909 -49.35 -30.62 24.61
C THR A 909 -49.52 -29.48 23.62
N VAL A 910 -50.36 -29.70 22.60
CA VAL A 910 -50.84 -28.64 21.70
C VAL A 910 -52.05 -27.94 22.35
N PRO A 911 -51.94 -26.64 22.69
CA PRO A 911 -52.99 -25.89 23.40
C PRO A 911 -54.17 -25.53 22.50
N THR A 912 -55.28 -25.12 23.10
CA THR A 912 -56.43 -24.55 22.36
C THR A 912 -56.10 -23.15 21.84
N ASN A 913 -56.75 -22.71 20.75
CA ASN A 913 -56.59 -21.34 20.25
C ASN A 913 -57.01 -20.28 21.25
N ALA A 914 -57.99 -20.58 22.11
CA ALA A 914 -58.47 -19.67 23.14
C ALA A 914 -57.41 -19.39 24.21
N THR A 915 -56.53 -20.36 24.49
CA THR A 915 -55.47 -20.25 25.48
C THR A 915 -54.14 -19.78 24.88
N VAL A 916 -53.80 -20.23 23.66
CA VAL A 916 -52.59 -19.84 22.93
C VAL A 916 -52.94 -19.70 21.45
N ALA A 917 -53.14 -18.47 21.00
CA ALA A 917 -53.65 -18.15 19.67
C ALA A 917 -52.54 -18.11 18.61
N PHE A 918 -51.97 -19.27 18.26
CA PHE A 918 -51.06 -19.36 17.11
C PHE A 918 -51.78 -18.97 15.80
N PRO A 919 -51.16 -18.14 14.94
CA PRO A 919 -51.66 -17.88 13.59
C PRO A 919 -51.80 -19.16 12.74
N VAL A 920 -52.82 -19.23 11.87
CA VAL A 920 -52.90 -20.32 10.87
C VAL A 920 -51.69 -20.22 9.93
N GLY A 921 -51.00 -21.34 9.70
CA GLY A 921 -49.73 -21.40 8.97
C GLY A 921 -48.47 -21.42 9.87
N THR A 922 -48.60 -21.25 11.19
CA THR A 922 -47.50 -21.46 12.14
C THR A 922 -46.91 -22.87 11.97
N GLN A 923 -45.58 -22.95 11.86
CA GLN A 923 -44.83 -24.21 11.85
C GLN A 923 -43.94 -24.31 13.10
N ILE A 924 -43.90 -25.47 13.74
CA ILE A 924 -43.07 -25.75 14.92
C ILE A 924 -42.40 -27.09 14.70
N VAL A 925 -41.06 -27.12 14.70
CA VAL A 925 -40.30 -28.36 14.59
C VAL A 925 -40.09 -28.91 15.99
N ILE A 926 -40.27 -30.21 16.19
CA ILE A 926 -40.07 -30.90 17.45
C ILE A 926 -39.03 -32.00 17.28
N ARG A 927 -38.11 -32.12 18.24
CA ARG A 927 -37.03 -33.13 18.23
C ARG A 927 -36.91 -33.83 19.56
N GLN A 928 -36.77 -35.15 19.54
CA GLN A 928 -36.44 -35.94 20.71
C GLN A 928 -34.92 -35.94 20.92
N GLY A 929 -34.42 -35.23 21.95
CA GLY A 929 -32.99 -35.16 22.27
C GLY A 929 -32.49 -36.29 23.17
N GLY A 930 -33.35 -36.78 24.06
CA GLY A 930 -33.04 -37.82 25.05
C GLY A 930 -33.66 -39.18 24.73
N ALA A 931 -33.32 -40.19 25.52
CA ALA A 931 -33.83 -41.56 25.34
C ALA A 931 -35.32 -41.73 25.72
N GLY A 932 -35.88 -40.79 26.48
CA GLY A 932 -37.28 -40.79 26.88
C GLY A 932 -38.24 -40.54 25.72
N GLN A 933 -39.27 -41.38 25.60
CA GLN A 933 -40.27 -41.28 24.53
C GLN A 933 -41.02 -39.94 24.58
N ILE A 934 -41.07 -39.24 23.45
CA ILE A 934 -41.92 -38.04 23.30
C ILE A 934 -43.29 -38.45 22.77
N SER A 935 -44.35 -38.02 23.46
CA SER A 935 -45.75 -38.17 23.02
C SER A 935 -46.41 -36.80 22.86
N VAL A 936 -46.93 -36.52 21.67
CA VAL A 936 -47.68 -35.29 21.36
C VAL A 936 -49.15 -35.53 21.69
N ILE A 937 -49.77 -34.66 22.49
CA ILE A 937 -51.18 -34.74 22.84
C ILE A 937 -51.92 -33.46 22.50
N ALA A 938 -53.20 -33.57 22.20
CA ALA A 938 -54.10 -32.46 21.98
C ALA A 938 -54.76 -32.04 23.29
N ALA A 939 -54.84 -30.73 23.57
CA ALA A 939 -55.77 -30.21 24.56
C ALA A 939 -57.23 -30.51 24.15
N SER A 940 -58.16 -30.48 25.10
CA SER A 940 -59.58 -30.73 24.82
C SER A 940 -60.10 -29.77 23.73
N GLY A 941 -60.70 -30.33 22.68
CA GLY A 941 -61.19 -29.57 21.52
C GLY A 941 -60.15 -29.28 20.43
N VAL A 942 -58.90 -29.74 20.58
CA VAL A 942 -57.86 -29.69 19.53
C VAL A 942 -57.84 -31.00 18.74
N ILE A 943 -57.69 -30.90 17.43
CA ILE A 943 -57.53 -32.04 16.51
C ILE A 943 -56.10 -32.04 15.96
N ILE A 944 -55.38 -33.15 16.14
CA ILE A 944 -54.08 -33.39 15.48
C ILE A 944 -54.29 -34.44 14.39
N GLN A 945 -54.08 -34.05 13.15
CA GLN A 945 -54.08 -34.93 11.99
C GLN A 945 -52.66 -35.46 11.78
N SER A 946 -52.47 -36.78 11.83
CA SER A 946 -51.19 -37.43 11.53
C SER A 946 -51.41 -38.76 10.82
N LYS A 947 -50.39 -39.24 10.09
CA LYS A 947 -50.47 -40.52 9.38
C LYS A 947 -50.70 -41.65 10.38
N SER A 948 -51.75 -42.45 10.15
CA SER A 948 -52.14 -43.59 11.01
C SER A 948 -52.39 -43.22 12.48
N SER A 949 -52.69 -41.95 12.78
CA SER A 949 -52.84 -41.42 14.15
C SER A 949 -51.59 -41.58 15.02
N TYR A 950 -50.40 -41.61 14.40
CA TYR A 950 -49.13 -41.66 15.12
C TYR A 950 -48.84 -40.31 15.78
N LEU A 951 -48.66 -40.35 17.10
CA LEU A 951 -48.48 -39.16 17.93
C LEU A 951 -47.19 -39.21 18.75
N LYS A 952 -46.32 -40.19 18.50
CA LYS A 952 -45.02 -40.32 19.15
C LYS A 952 -43.91 -40.13 18.14
N LEU A 953 -42.77 -39.57 18.56
CA LEU A 953 -41.56 -39.56 17.72
C LEU A 953 -40.93 -40.96 17.73
N SER A 954 -40.30 -41.39 16.63
CA SER A 954 -39.84 -42.78 16.49
C SER A 954 -38.69 -43.20 17.43
N GLY A 955 -37.93 -42.25 17.98
CA GLY A 955 -36.86 -42.54 18.93
C GLY A 955 -35.94 -41.34 19.19
N GLN A 956 -34.82 -41.61 19.88
CA GLN A 956 -33.82 -40.57 20.13
C GLN A 956 -33.28 -40.01 18.81
N TYR A 957 -33.24 -38.68 18.73
CA TYR A 957 -32.84 -37.87 17.57
C TYR A 957 -33.84 -37.82 16.40
N SER A 958 -34.99 -38.49 16.49
CA SER A 958 -36.10 -38.29 15.56
C SER A 958 -36.65 -36.86 15.65
N ALA A 959 -37.23 -36.38 14.55
CA ALA A 959 -37.86 -35.07 14.47
C ALA A 959 -39.19 -35.14 13.69
N ALA A 960 -40.10 -34.23 14.05
CA ALA A 960 -41.38 -34.05 13.38
C ALA A 960 -41.75 -32.56 13.34
N THR A 961 -42.73 -32.20 12.53
CA THR A 961 -43.22 -30.81 12.39
C THR A 961 -44.71 -30.75 12.65
N LEU A 962 -45.11 -29.77 13.47
CA LEU A 962 -46.50 -29.36 13.67
C LEU A 962 -46.78 -28.13 12.81
N VAL A 963 -47.83 -28.18 12.00
CA VAL A 963 -48.31 -27.04 11.22
C VAL A 963 -49.76 -26.74 11.60
N LYS A 964 -50.06 -25.51 12.01
CA LYS A 964 -51.43 -25.10 12.28
C LYS A 964 -52.18 -24.87 10.98
N ILE A 965 -53.27 -25.62 10.76
CA ILE A 965 -54.02 -25.60 9.50
C ILE A 965 -55.43 -25.03 9.64
N ASP A 966 -55.96 -24.94 10.87
CA ASP A 966 -57.20 -24.24 11.20
C ASP A 966 -57.20 -23.84 12.69
N THR A 967 -58.21 -23.11 13.16
CA THR A 967 -58.37 -22.57 14.51
C THR A 967 -57.96 -23.56 15.60
N ASN A 968 -58.46 -24.80 15.61
CA ASN A 968 -58.06 -25.84 16.57
C ASN A 968 -57.54 -27.11 15.88
N THR A 969 -57.04 -27.01 14.65
CA THR A 969 -56.59 -28.17 13.87
C THR A 969 -55.13 -28.02 13.46
N TRP A 970 -54.36 -29.08 13.71
CA TRP A 970 -52.93 -29.14 13.44
C TRP A 970 -52.60 -30.37 12.60
N TRP A 971 -51.64 -30.24 11.71
CA TRP A 971 -51.05 -31.34 10.96
C TRP A 971 -49.69 -31.70 11.56
N LEU A 972 -49.51 -32.96 11.95
CA LEU A 972 -48.26 -33.52 12.47
C LEU A 972 -47.70 -34.53 11.47
N PHE A 973 -46.47 -34.30 11.02
CA PHE A 973 -45.76 -35.20 10.10
C PHE A 973 -44.25 -35.24 10.38
N GLY A 974 -43.58 -36.32 10.00
CA GLY A 974 -42.16 -36.55 10.25
C GLY A 974 -41.86 -38.00 10.57
N ASP A 975 -40.79 -38.23 11.35
CA ASP A 975 -40.41 -39.55 11.82
C ASP A 975 -41.21 -39.92 13.10
N LEU A 976 -42.36 -40.57 12.88
CA LEU A 976 -43.36 -40.86 13.90
C LEU A 976 -43.62 -42.36 14.07
N ALA A 977 -43.95 -42.76 15.31
CA ALA A 977 -44.34 -44.11 15.70
C ALA A 977 -45.70 -44.14 16.44
N ALA A 978 -46.25 -45.35 16.56
CA ALA A 978 -47.53 -45.64 17.20
C ALA A 978 -47.56 -45.39 18.71
#